data_AF-A0A1B8C8Z2-F1
#
_entry.id   AF-A0A1B8C8Z2-F1
#
_cell.length_a   1.000
_cell.length_b   1.000
_cell.length_c   1.000
_cell.angle_alpha   90.00
_cell.angle_beta   90.00
_cell.angle_gamma   90.00
#
_symmetry.space_group_name_H-M   'P 1'
#
loop_
_entity.id
_entity.type
_entity.pdbx_description
1 polymer ?
#
loop_
_entity_poly.entity_id
_entity_poly.type
_entity_poly.pdbx_seq_one_letter_code
_entity_poly.pdbx_strand_id
1 'polypeptide(L)'
;MKIISGIVSLATVAQLSHATAIVAPRDGAHLDYAAVAVAAASELLNRGLPESPTNGYAPGNVSCPATRPTIRNAASLSKSETEWLPVRRNNTVDPMKDLLSRANISGFDAAAYIEKHRNNATALPNIGIAISGGGYRALMNGAGFLAAADSRTVNATGKGGIGGLLQSATYLSGLSGGSWLVGSIYANNFSSVTTLRDGSPGSSVWQFGNSIFQGPKEDGISILNTAEYYKNIMDQVDSKKNAGYEVSITDYWGRALSYQLINATDGGPAYTFSSIALQDNFKNGETPFPVIVADGRAPGDIIVSLNTTVYEFNPFEMGSWDPTTFGFAPTRYLGSKFDGGVLPTSASCVRGFDNAGYVFGTSSTLFNQFILNLNGSSSSLLTETLASVLKSIGQDNNDIAQYSPNPFYHYNPATNRDAGVTQLSLVDGGEDLQNIPLHPLIQPVRHVDVIFAVDASADTEFLWPNGTALVATYERSLNKTMGNGTSFPAIPDVNTFVNLGLNTRPTFFGCDPKNTTSLTPLVVYVPHAPYIAHSNVSTFDPAYDVAQRNLIIQNGYDVATMGNGTVDAEWVTCLGCAVLSRSWDRTETAVPDACTKCFQKYCWNGSLNSTVPANYNPEFKVAGAAAEKSGGGKVVPAKVAAVVVGVVVGGLMMV
;
A
#
# COMPACT_ATOMS: atom_id res chain seq x y z
N MET A 1 -34.14 -33.29 -48.77
CA MET A 1 -34.58 -34.61 -48.27
C MET A 1 -33.44 -35.21 -47.44
N LYS A 2 -33.65 -35.38 -46.13
CA LYS A 2 -32.92 -36.22 -45.15
C LYS A 2 -31.43 -35.86 -44.87
N ILE A 3 -31.12 -35.27 -43.71
CA ILE A 3 -30.86 -35.90 -42.39
C ILE A 3 -29.60 -36.77 -42.40
N ILE A 4 -28.53 -36.28 -41.77
CA ILE A 4 -27.52 -37.12 -41.10
C ILE A 4 -27.34 -36.54 -39.69
N SER A 5 -27.67 -37.36 -38.71
CA SER A 5 -27.64 -37.10 -37.27
C SER A 5 -26.59 -37.99 -36.60
N GLY A 6 -25.98 -37.46 -35.53
CA GLY A 6 -25.39 -38.22 -34.40
C GLY A 6 -23.98 -38.78 -34.65
N ILE A 7 -23.03 -38.79 -33.72
CA ILE A 7 -23.01 -38.63 -32.27
C ILE A 7 -21.61 -38.09 -31.90
N VAL A 8 -21.54 -37.02 -31.11
CA VAL A 8 -20.32 -36.60 -30.39
C VAL A 8 -20.49 -37.06 -28.96
N SER A 9 -19.65 -37.97 -28.48
CA SER A 9 -19.42 -38.19 -27.05
C SER A 9 -18.16 -39.03 -26.81
N LEU A 10 -17.44 -38.64 -25.76
CA LEU A 10 -16.40 -39.38 -25.02
C LEU A 10 -14.98 -39.42 -25.62
N ALA A 11 -14.20 -38.37 -25.34
CA ALA A 11 -12.74 -38.49 -25.17
C ALA A 11 -12.15 -37.28 -24.42
N THR A 12 -12.54 -37.04 -23.17
CA THR A 12 -11.81 -36.11 -22.27
C THR A 12 -11.85 -36.60 -20.82
N VAL A 13 -11.26 -37.77 -20.54
CA VAL A 13 -10.76 -38.12 -19.20
C VAL A 13 -9.60 -39.11 -19.38
N ALA A 14 -8.36 -38.60 -19.42
CA ALA A 14 -7.15 -39.31 -19.00
C ALA A 14 -5.92 -38.46 -19.33
N GLN A 15 -5.48 -37.64 -18.36
CA GLN A 15 -4.06 -37.35 -18.08
C GLN A 15 -3.99 -36.35 -16.93
N LEU A 16 -4.41 -36.80 -15.74
CA LEU A 16 -4.09 -36.18 -14.46
C LEU A 16 -3.57 -37.29 -13.55
N SER A 17 -2.28 -37.52 -13.63
CA SER A 17 -1.55 -38.23 -12.59
C SER A 17 -0.10 -37.82 -12.78
N HIS A 18 0.40 -36.95 -11.91
CA HIS A 18 1.72 -36.97 -11.27
C HIS A 18 1.94 -35.63 -10.54
N ALA A 19 1.27 -35.47 -9.41
CA ALA A 19 1.68 -34.57 -8.32
C ALA A 19 0.86 -34.93 -7.08
N THR A 20 1.43 -35.72 -6.17
CA THR A 20 0.84 -35.97 -4.85
C THR A 20 1.88 -35.75 -3.77
N ALA A 21 1.68 -34.69 -3.01
CA ALA A 21 1.66 -34.73 -1.55
C ALA A 21 0.70 -33.62 -1.07
N ILE A 22 -0.60 -33.82 -1.33
CA ILE A 22 -1.67 -33.02 -0.72
C ILE A 22 -2.02 -33.71 0.60
N VAL A 23 -1.79 -33.04 1.72
CA VAL A 23 -2.32 -33.47 3.02
C VAL A 23 -3.82 -33.18 3.00
N ALA A 24 -4.64 -34.23 3.00
CA ALA A 24 -6.09 -34.12 3.04
C ALA A 24 -6.57 -33.67 4.45
N PRO A 25 -7.47 -32.69 4.56
CA PRO A 25 -8.20 -32.44 5.80
C PRO A 25 -9.17 -33.59 6.08
N ARG A 26 -9.23 -34.03 7.34
CA ARG A 26 -10.35 -34.81 7.86
C ARG A 26 -11.55 -33.87 7.99
N ASP A 27 -12.38 -33.84 6.96
CA ASP A 27 -13.84 -34.01 7.07
C ASP A 27 -14.46 -33.65 5.72
N GLY A 28 -15.21 -34.61 5.17
CA GLY A 28 -15.81 -34.50 3.85
C GLY A 28 -17.05 -33.62 3.89
N ALA A 29 -16.94 -32.42 3.34
CA ALA A 29 -18.06 -31.71 2.72
C ALA A 29 -17.54 -30.63 1.76
N HIS A 30 -18.30 -30.45 0.67
CA HIS A 30 -18.28 -29.35 -0.31
C HIS A 30 -17.49 -29.56 -1.61
N LEU A 31 -18.28 -29.79 -2.66
CA LEU A 31 -17.94 -29.84 -4.10
C LEU A 31 -17.56 -28.46 -4.69
N ASP A 32 -17.22 -27.46 -3.87
CA ASP A 32 -16.99 -26.07 -4.30
C ASP A 32 -15.60 -25.80 -4.89
N TYR A 33 -14.64 -26.73 -4.75
CA TYR A 33 -13.25 -26.52 -5.18
C TYR A 33 -13.07 -26.32 -6.70
N ALA A 34 -13.92 -26.96 -7.52
CA ALA A 34 -13.83 -26.84 -8.98
C ALA A 34 -14.46 -25.52 -9.49
N ALA A 35 -15.51 -25.03 -8.84
CA ALA A 35 -16.17 -23.78 -9.21
C ALA A 35 -15.30 -22.56 -8.91
N VAL A 36 -14.59 -22.56 -7.77
CA VAL A 36 -13.64 -21.50 -7.39
C VAL A 36 -12.45 -21.45 -8.35
N ALA A 37 -11.92 -22.60 -8.77
CA ALA A 37 -10.79 -22.66 -9.72
C ALA A 37 -11.16 -22.18 -11.14
N VAL A 38 -12.39 -22.45 -11.59
CA VAL A 38 -12.88 -22.00 -12.91
C VAL A 38 -13.26 -20.51 -12.89
N ALA A 39 -13.81 -20.00 -11.77
CA ALA A 39 -14.06 -18.57 -11.58
C ALA A 39 -12.72 -17.77 -11.54
N ALA A 40 -11.71 -18.28 -10.83
CA ALA A 40 -10.37 -17.68 -10.82
C ALA A 40 -9.71 -17.65 -12.21
N ALA A 41 -9.98 -18.64 -13.07
CA ALA A 41 -9.50 -18.64 -14.46
C ALA A 41 -10.23 -17.63 -15.36
N SER A 42 -11.52 -17.33 -15.09
CA SER A 42 -12.32 -16.37 -15.85
C SER A 42 -12.13 -14.91 -15.39
N GLU A 43 -11.77 -14.67 -14.11
CA GLU A 43 -11.41 -13.34 -13.59
C GLU A 43 -10.09 -12.80 -14.17
N LEU A 44 -9.26 -13.65 -14.78
CA LEU A 44 -7.92 -13.31 -15.28
C LEU A 44 -7.89 -12.64 -16.68
N LEU A 45 -9.05 -12.44 -17.31
CA LEU A 45 -9.17 -11.88 -18.67
C LEU A 45 -9.32 -10.35 -18.72
N ASN A 46 -9.73 -9.71 -17.62
CA ASN A 46 -9.69 -8.25 -17.48
C ASN A 46 -8.55 -7.93 -16.52
N ARG A 47 -7.51 -7.23 -16.98
CA ARG A 47 -6.34 -6.78 -16.19
C ARG A 47 -6.34 -5.25 -16.15
N GLY A 48 -5.40 -4.61 -15.45
CA GLY A 48 -5.22 -3.16 -15.60
C GLY A 48 -5.11 -2.76 -17.08
N LEU A 49 -5.50 -1.53 -17.44
CA LEU A 49 -5.65 -1.20 -18.85
C LEU A 49 -4.36 -0.58 -19.43
N PRO A 50 -3.85 -1.07 -20.57
CA PRO A 50 -2.67 -0.53 -21.25
C PRO A 50 -3.01 0.80 -21.97
N GLU A 51 -3.24 1.84 -21.18
CA GLU A 51 -3.80 3.13 -21.63
C GLU A 51 -2.76 4.17 -22.08
N SER A 52 -1.48 3.80 -22.15
CA SER A 52 -0.44 4.66 -22.73
C SER A 52 -0.67 4.86 -24.24
N PRO A 53 -0.68 6.11 -24.75
CA PRO A 53 -0.96 6.39 -26.16
C PRO A 53 0.15 5.89 -27.11
N THR A 54 1.34 5.61 -26.59
CA THR A 54 2.48 5.06 -27.36
C THR A 54 2.51 3.54 -27.37
N ASN A 55 1.57 2.88 -26.66
CA ASN A 55 1.59 1.45 -26.38
C ASN A 55 2.90 0.96 -25.71
N GLY A 56 3.64 1.89 -25.08
CA GLY A 56 4.90 1.61 -24.39
C GLY A 56 5.12 2.57 -23.23
N TYR A 57 6.36 2.64 -22.75
CA TYR A 57 6.74 3.40 -21.57
C TYR A 57 6.78 4.92 -21.82
N ALA A 58 7.13 5.34 -23.04
CA ALA A 58 7.19 6.73 -23.41
C ALA A 58 5.82 7.43 -23.27
N PRO A 59 5.72 8.59 -22.62
CA PRO A 59 4.52 9.42 -22.68
C PRO A 59 4.28 9.92 -24.12
N GLY A 60 3.03 10.23 -24.45
CA GLY A 60 2.67 10.70 -25.79
C GLY A 60 1.66 11.83 -25.78
N ASN A 61 1.77 12.71 -26.78
CA ASN A 61 0.81 13.78 -27.02
C ASN A 61 -0.53 13.21 -27.46
N VAL A 62 -1.61 13.76 -26.93
CA VAL A 62 -3.00 13.45 -27.30
C VAL A 62 -3.80 14.72 -27.48
N SER A 63 -4.94 14.61 -28.16
CA SER A 63 -5.93 15.68 -28.17
C SER A 63 -6.46 15.92 -26.77
N CYS A 64 -6.51 17.18 -26.35
CA CYS A 64 -7.10 17.54 -25.07
C CYS A 64 -8.63 17.36 -25.09
N PRO A 65 -9.25 17.00 -23.95
CA PRO A 65 -10.69 17.07 -23.81
C PRO A 65 -11.22 18.49 -24.03
N ALA A 66 -12.50 18.61 -24.38
CA ALA A 66 -13.15 19.90 -24.66
C ALA A 66 -13.03 20.87 -23.47
N THR A 67 -13.23 20.37 -22.25
CA THR A 67 -12.82 21.07 -21.03
C THR A 67 -11.38 20.69 -20.75
N ARG A 68 -10.46 21.65 -20.92
CA ARG A 68 -9.03 21.38 -20.72
C ARG A 68 -8.72 21.07 -19.25
N PRO A 69 -7.76 20.19 -18.96
CA PRO A 69 -7.31 19.90 -17.60
C PRO A 69 -6.81 21.16 -16.89
N THR A 70 -7.09 21.26 -15.59
CA THR A 70 -6.58 22.30 -14.69
C THR A 70 -6.17 21.68 -13.37
N ILE A 71 -5.31 22.37 -12.62
CA ILE A 71 -4.99 22.01 -11.24
C ILE A 71 -6.18 22.36 -10.35
N ARG A 72 -6.67 21.37 -9.60
CA ARG A 72 -7.76 21.55 -8.64
C ARG A 72 -7.18 22.09 -7.33
N ASN A 73 -7.86 23.07 -6.73
CA ASN A 73 -7.55 23.51 -5.38
C ASN A 73 -7.92 22.44 -4.34
N ALA A 74 -7.05 22.21 -3.35
CA ALA A 74 -7.20 21.15 -2.35
C ALA A 74 -8.24 21.40 -1.24
N ALA A 75 -9.06 22.45 -1.31
CA ALA A 75 -10.09 22.74 -0.30
C ALA A 75 -11.29 21.76 -0.30
N SER A 76 -11.44 20.92 -1.33
CA SER A 76 -12.50 19.92 -1.42
C SER A 76 -11.97 18.63 -2.04
N LEU A 77 -12.77 17.56 -2.08
CA LEU A 77 -12.48 16.41 -2.95
C LEU A 77 -12.61 16.80 -4.42
N SER A 78 -12.03 16.01 -5.32
CA SER A 78 -12.33 16.13 -6.75
C SER A 78 -13.78 15.77 -7.04
N LYS A 79 -14.28 16.29 -8.16
CA LYS A 79 -15.59 15.90 -8.70
C LYS A 79 -15.68 14.39 -8.90
N SER A 80 -14.63 13.77 -9.46
CA SER A 80 -14.59 12.33 -9.71
C SER A 80 -14.65 11.50 -8.43
N GLU A 81 -13.90 11.86 -7.38
CA GLU A 81 -14.00 11.17 -6.08
C GLU A 81 -15.39 11.37 -5.45
N THR A 82 -15.91 12.60 -5.50
CA THR A 82 -17.25 12.94 -4.98
C THR A 82 -18.37 12.15 -5.68
N GLU A 83 -18.29 11.99 -6.99
CA GLU A 83 -19.28 11.23 -7.79
C GLU A 83 -19.15 9.71 -7.58
N TRP A 84 -17.93 9.21 -7.34
CA TRP A 84 -17.65 7.80 -7.11
C TRP A 84 -18.06 7.33 -5.71
N LEU A 85 -17.91 8.19 -4.70
CA LEU A 85 -18.13 7.84 -3.29
C LEU A 85 -19.52 7.22 -3.02
N PRO A 86 -20.66 7.76 -3.48
CA PRO A 86 -21.97 7.13 -3.26
C PRO A 86 -22.05 5.68 -3.77
N VAL A 87 -21.42 5.39 -4.92
CA VAL A 87 -21.37 4.03 -5.50
C VAL A 87 -20.58 3.11 -4.56
N ARG A 88 -19.38 3.52 -4.13
CA ARG A 88 -18.58 2.73 -3.18
C ARG A 88 -19.30 2.54 -1.86
N ARG A 89 -19.81 3.62 -1.27
CA ARG A 89 -20.45 3.61 0.07
C ARG A 89 -21.69 2.71 0.10
N ASN A 90 -22.40 2.55 -1.02
CA ASN A 90 -23.47 1.57 -1.13
C ASN A 90 -22.93 0.13 -1.11
N ASN A 91 -21.83 -0.13 -1.81
CA ASN A 91 -21.20 -1.46 -1.86
C ASN A 91 -20.49 -1.88 -0.58
N THR A 92 -20.20 -0.95 0.34
CA THR A 92 -19.61 -1.31 1.64
C THR A 92 -20.64 -1.84 2.64
N VAL A 93 -21.94 -1.65 2.41
CA VAL A 93 -22.98 -1.93 3.42
C VAL A 93 -23.14 -3.41 3.72
N ASP A 94 -23.31 -4.25 2.70
CA ASP A 94 -23.54 -5.69 2.90
C ASP A 94 -22.29 -6.42 3.46
N PRO A 95 -21.07 -6.18 2.93
CA PRO A 95 -19.87 -6.73 3.54
C PRO A 95 -19.66 -6.31 5.00
N MET A 96 -20.02 -5.06 5.32
CA MET A 96 -19.90 -4.54 6.68
C MET A 96 -20.93 -5.18 7.62
N LYS A 97 -22.17 -5.35 7.16
CA LYS A 97 -23.22 -6.07 7.89
C LYS A 97 -22.77 -7.51 8.18
N ASP A 98 -22.24 -8.22 7.19
CA ASP A 98 -21.77 -9.58 7.34
C ASP A 98 -20.59 -9.70 8.32
N LEU A 99 -19.58 -8.82 8.18
CA LEU A 99 -18.44 -8.76 9.11
C LEU A 99 -18.91 -8.50 10.55
N LEU A 100 -19.74 -7.49 10.75
CA LEU A 100 -20.18 -7.08 12.08
C LEU A 100 -21.18 -8.07 12.71
N SER A 101 -21.95 -8.81 11.89
CA SER A 101 -22.76 -9.92 12.37
C SER A 101 -21.88 -11.02 12.99
N ARG A 102 -20.72 -11.31 12.38
CA ARG A 102 -19.77 -12.31 12.90
C ARG A 102 -18.96 -11.81 14.09
N ALA A 103 -18.86 -10.50 14.30
CA ALA A 103 -18.27 -9.90 15.50
C ALA A 103 -19.06 -10.23 16.77
N ASN A 104 -20.34 -10.63 16.65
CA ASN A 104 -21.18 -11.17 17.72
C ASN A 104 -21.11 -10.34 19.02
N ILE A 105 -21.37 -9.03 18.90
CA ILE A 105 -21.30 -8.08 20.01
C ILE A 105 -22.44 -8.37 21.00
N SER A 106 -22.11 -8.89 22.17
CA SER A 106 -23.11 -9.23 23.19
C SER A 106 -23.95 -8.01 23.58
N GLY A 107 -25.27 -8.16 23.54
CA GLY A 107 -26.22 -7.10 23.84
C GLY A 107 -26.47 -6.09 22.71
N PHE A 108 -25.90 -6.31 21.51
CA PHE A 108 -26.07 -5.40 20.38
C PHE A 108 -26.20 -6.14 19.04
N ASP A 109 -27.34 -5.96 18.37
CA ASP A 109 -27.54 -6.51 17.03
C ASP A 109 -26.92 -5.58 15.98
N ALA A 110 -25.66 -5.83 15.65
CA ALA A 110 -24.93 -5.04 14.68
C ALA A 110 -25.51 -5.18 13.26
N ALA A 111 -26.05 -6.34 12.90
CA ALA A 111 -26.64 -6.54 11.57
C ALA A 111 -27.92 -5.70 11.40
N ALA A 112 -28.79 -5.68 12.42
CA ALA A 112 -29.97 -4.83 12.45
C ALA A 112 -29.61 -3.34 12.48
N TYR A 113 -28.54 -2.95 13.18
CA TYR A 113 -28.06 -1.58 13.20
C TYR A 113 -27.61 -1.10 11.81
N ILE A 114 -26.79 -1.88 11.11
CA ILE A 114 -26.36 -1.55 9.74
C ILE A 114 -27.57 -1.50 8.80
N GLU A 115 -28.51 -2.44 8.91
CA GLU A 115 -29.72 -2.47 8.09
C GLU A 115 -30.58 -1.21 8.31
N LYS A 116 -30.78 -0.80 9.56
CA LYS A 116 -31.52 0.43 9.93
C LYS A 116 -30.93 1.67 9.27
N HIS A 117 -29.60 1.71 9.12
CA HIS A 117 -28.87 2.87 8.59
C HIS A 117 -28.41 2.71 7.13
N ARG A 118 -28.84 1.64 6.43
CA ARG A 118 -28.43 1.31 5.04
C ARG A 118 -28.48 2.50 4.08
N ASN A 119 -29.56 3.27 4.12
CA ASN A 119 -29.79 4.41 3.23
C ASN A 119 -29.22 5.73 3.76
N ASN A 120 -28.42 5.69 4.83
CA ASN A 120 -27.78 6.86 5.43
C ASN A 120 -26.28 6.62 5.58
N ALA A 121 -25.54 6.90 4.51
CA ALA A 121 -24.08 6.72 4.46
C ALA A 121 -23.32 7.55 5.53
N THR A 122 -23.90 8.66 6.01
CA THR A 122 -23.31 9.48 7.07
C THR A 122 -23.47 8.85 8.46
N ALA A 123 -24.50 8.01 8.65
CA ALA A 123 -24.63 7.25 9.88
C ALA A 123 -23.63 6.09 9.89
N LEU A 124 -23.42 5.39 8.77
CA LEU A 124 -22.57 4.21 8.70
C LEU A 124 -21.06 4.51 8.80
N PRO A 125 -20.25 3.59 9.36
CA PRO A 125 -18.79 3.73 9.42
C PRO A 125 -18.10 4.00 8.09
N ASN A 126 -17.09 4.86 8.10
CA ASN A 126 -16.16 5.05 6.99
C ASN A 126 -14.77 4.53 7.31
N ILE A 127 -14.36 3.46 6.63
CA ILE A 127 -13.19 2.67 6.99
C ILE A 127 -12.03 2.97 6.02
N GLY A 128 -10.87 3.31 6.56
CA GLY A 128 -9.60 3.38 5.84
C GLY A 128 -8.65 2.26 6.26
N ILE A 129 -7.79 1.83 5.35
CA ILE A 129 -6.67 0.91 5.61
C ILE A 129 -5.40 1.56 5.10
N ALA A 130 -4.34 1.58 5.91
CA ALA A 130 -3.04 2.12 5.54
C ALA A 130 -1.95 1.04 5.71
N ILE A 131 -1.19 0.78 4.64
CA ILE A 131 -0.11 -0.20 4.63
C ILE A 131 1.24 0.51 4.59
N SER A 132 2.09 0.24 5.58
CA SER A 132 3.38 0.92 5.74
C SER A 132 4.39 0.63 4.62
N GLY A 133 5.50 1.37 4.65
CA GLY A 133 6.71 1.09 3.87
C GLY A 133 7.62 0.05 4.49
N GLY A 134 8.66 -0.35 3.73
CA GLY A 134 9.61 -1.41 4.14
C GLY A 134 9.91 -2.47 3.07
N GLY A 135 9.87 -2.10 1.78
CA GLY A 135 10.18 -3.01 0.68
C GLY A 135 9.35 -4.30 0.67
N TYR A 136 9.99 -5.42 0.32
CA TYR A 136 9.32 -6.72 0.29
C TYR A 136 8.73 -7.17 1.63
N ARG A 137 9.37 -6.81 2.76
CA ARG A 137 8.83 -7.08 4.10
C ARG A 137 7.44 -6.47 4.25
N ALA A 138 7.30 -5.20 3.90
CA ALA A 138 6.03 -4.49 4.02
C ALA A 138 4.99 -5.01 3.03
N LEU A 139 5.40 -5.31 1.78
CA LEU A 139 4.52 -5.96 0.80
C LEU A 139 3.95 -7.26 1.36
N MET A 140 4.80 -8.18 1.83
CA MET A 140 4.37 -9.52 2.25
C MET A 140 3.58 -9.51 3.57
N ASN A 141 3.99 -8.71 4.56
CA ASN A 141 3.23 -8.59 5.81
C ASN A 141 1.88 -7.90 5.59
N GLY A 142 1.86 -6.81 4.82
CA GLY A 142 0.62 -6.16 4.40
C GLY A 142 -0.26 -7.08 3.57
N ALA A 143 0.31 -7.93 2.72
CA ALA A 143 -0.43 -8.92 1.94
C ALA A 143 -1.11 -9.94 2.86
N GLY A 144 -0.45 -10.37 3.94
CA GLY A 144 -1.08 -11.18 4.97
C GLY A 144 -2.30 -10.51 5.59
N PHE A 145 -2.18 -9.23 5.96
CA PHE A 145 -3.32 -8.46 6.47
C PHE A 145 -4.45 -8.36 5.45
N LEU A 146 -4.16 -8.00 4.19
CA LEU A 146 -5.18 -7.91 3.16
C LEU A 146 -5.81 -9.27 2.85
N ALA A 147 -5.06 -10.36 2.86
CA ALA A 147 -5.61 -11.71 2.71
C ALA A 147 -6.59 -12.05 3.84
N ALA A 148 -6.28 -11.68 5.09
CA ALA A 148 -7.19 -11.85 6.22
C ALA A 148 -8.45 -10.98 6.12
N ALA A 149 -8.31 -9.75 5.63
CA ALA A 149 -9.39 -8.78 5.46
C ALA A 149 -10.27 -9.05 4.23
N ASP A 150 -9.80 -9.81 3.24
CA ASP A 150 -10.49 -10.10 1.99
C ASP A 150 -11.41 -11.32 2.11
N SER A 151 -12.71 -11.12 1.89
CA SER A 151 -13.69 -12.22 1.94
C SER A 151 -13.50 -13.27 0.83
N ARG A 152 -12.72 -12.97 -0.21
CA ARG A 152 -12.37 -13.91 -1.29
C ARG A 152 -11.32 -14.93 -0.87
N THR A 153 -10.58 -14.66 0.20
CA THR A 153 -9.59 -15.60 0.75
C THR A 153 -10.31 -16.75 1.45
N VAL A 154 -9.93 -17.98 1.11
CA VAL A 154 -10.47 -19.20 1.72
C VAL A 154 -10.32 -19.13 3.24
N ASN A 155 -11.42 -19.41 3.96
CA ASN A 155 -11.54 -19.38 5.42
C ASN A 155 -11.43 -18.01 6.11
N ALA A 156 -11.22 -16.89 5.39
CA ALA A 156 -11.11 -15.57 6.00
C ALA A 156 -12.40 -15.08 6.69
N THR A 157 -13.55 -15.66 6.35
CA THR A 157 -14.86 -15.40 6.99
C THR A 157 -15.21 -16.40 8.09
N GLY A 158 -14.34 -17.38 8.37
CA GLY A 158 -14.51 -18.36 9.42
C GLY A 158 -14.34 -17.80 10.84
N LYS A 159 -14.35 -18.67 11.84
CA LYS A 159 -14.17 -18.30 13.25
C LYS A 159 -12.82 -17.57 13.44
N GLY A 160 -12.86 -16.38 14.05
CA GLY A 160 -11.67 -15.54 14.27
C GLY A 160 -11.18 -14.76 13.04
N GLY A 161 -11.83 -14.94 11.88
CA GLY A 161 -11.49 -14.26 10.65
C GLY A 161 -12.12 -12.87 10.53
N ILE A 162 -11.43 -11.98 9.82
CA ILE A 162 -11.83 -10.58 9.61
C ILE A 162 -12.22 -10.30 8.14
N GLY A 163 -12.45 -11.34 7.35
CA GLY A 163 -12.78 -11.25 5.93
C GLY A 163 -14.03 -10.39 5.69
N GLY A 164 -14.01 -9.57 4.64
CA GLY A 164 -15.03 -8.55 4.41
C GLY A 164 -14.66 -7.17 4.94
N LEU A 165 -13.60 -7.04 5.76
CA LEU A 165 -13.06 -5.73 6.15
C LEU A 165 -12.55 -4.96 4.93
N LEU A 166 -11.86 -5.62 3.99
CA LEU A 166 -11.40 -5.00 2.75
C LEU A 166 -12.58 -4.55 1.88
N GLN A 167 -13.60 -5.40 1.76
CA GLN A 167 -14.83 -5.06 1.04
C GLN A 167 -15.62 -3.92 1.71
N SER A 168 -15.50 -3.77 3.03
CA SER A 168 -16.12 -2.67 3.79
C SER A 168 -15.31 -1.37 3.77
N ALA A 169 -14.03 -1.41 3.38
CA ALA A 169 -13.14 -0.24 3.36
C ALA A 169 -13.48 0.73 2.22
N THR A 170 -13.55 2.03 2.50
CA THR A 170 -13.71 3.05 1.44
C THR A 170 -12.37 3.43 0.84
N TYR A 171 -11.29 3.45 1.63
CA TYR A 171 -9.96 3.86 1.21
C TYR A 171 -8.89 2.81 1.55
N LEU A 172 -7.91 2.65 0.66
CA LEU A 172 -6.72 1.81 0.88
C LEU A 172 -5.47 2.58 0.45
N SER A 173 -4.62 2.97 1.40
CA SER A 173 -3.38 3.69 1.15
C SER A 173 -2.14 2.82 1.33
N GLY A 174 -1.11 3.08 0.52
CA GLY A 174 0.20 2.43 0.59
C GLY A 174 1.34 3.41 0.29
N LEU A 175 2.50 3.20 0.91
CA LEU A 175 3.74 3.89 0.54
C LEU A 175 4.89 2.87 0.46
N SER A 176 5.94 3.15 -0.31
CA SER A 176 7.11 2.26 -0.44
C SER A 176 6.70 0.81 -0.74
N GLY A 177 7.18 -0.18 0.01
CA GLY A 177 6.72 -1.58 -0.10
C GLY A 177 5.20 -1.80 0.01
N GLY A 178 4.50 -0.98 0.80
CA GLY A 178 3.03 -0.95 0.85
C GLY A 178 2.41 -0.44 -0.46
N SER A 179 3.06 0.48 -1.16
CA SER A 179 2.66 0.91 -2.50
C SER A 179 2.81 -0.21 -3.54
N TRP A 180 3.77 -1.12 -3.36
CA TRP A 180 3.95 -2.27 -4.25
C TRP A 180 2.81 -3.27 -4.08
N LEU A 181 2.37 -3.49 -2.84
CA LEU A 181 1.19 -4.30 -2.54
C LEU A 181 -0.07 -3.68 -3.17
N VAL A 182 -0.39 -2.43 -2.81
CA VAL A 182 -1.58 -1.74 -3.32
C VAL A 182 -1.51 -1.61 -4.85
N GLY A 183 -0.40 -1.14 -5.38
CA GLY A 183 -0.18 -1.00 -6.81
C GLY A 183 -0.36 -2.32 -7.57
N SER A 184 0.25 -3.41 -7.10
CA SER A 184 0.16 -4.71 -7.77
C SER A 184 -1.25 -5.29 -7.75
N ILE A 185 -2.01 -5.18 -6.67
CA ILE A 185 -3.39 -5.70 -6.67
C ILE A 185 -4.24 -4.96 -7.71
N TYR A 186 -4.17 -3.62 -7.80
CA TYR A 186 -4.98 -2.84 -8.75
C TYR A 186 -4.49 -2.93 -10.20
N ALA A 187 -3.17 -2.98 -10.43
CA ALA A 187 -2.62 -3.18 -11.78
C ALA A 187 -3.01 -4.56 -12.36
N ASN A 188 -3.30 -5.53 -11.49
CA ASN A 188 -3.77 -6.86 -11.84
C ASN A 188 -5.29 -7.02 -11.63
N ASN A 189 -6.09 -5.98 -11.93
CA ASN A 189 -7.56 -6.02 -11.83
C ASN A 189 -8.09 -6.41 -10.44
N PHE A 190 -7.53 -5.78 -9.41
CA PHE A 190 -7.87 -6.05 -8.01
C PHE A 190 -7.78 -7.55 -7.62
N SER A 191 -6.83 -8.27 -8.21
CA SER A 191 -6.57 -9.68 -7.90
C SER A 191 -6.34 -9.89 -6.41
N SER A 192 -6.86 -11.00 -5.87
CA SER A 192 -6.64 -11.36 -4.48
C SER A 192 -5.16 -11.63 -4.20
N VAL A 193 -4.75 -11.47 -2.94
CA VAL A 193 -3.39 -11.82 -2.48
C VAL A 193 -3.06 -13.27 -2.81
N THR A 194 -4.00 -14.20 -2.61
CA THR A 194 -3.81 -15.62 -2.92
C THR A 194 -3.56 -15.86 -4.40
N THR A 195 -4.31 -15.17 -5.28
CA THR A 195 -4.12 -15.27 -6.73
C THR A 195 -2.74 -14.78 -7.16
N LEU A 196 -2.28 -13.64 -6.64
CA LEU A 196 -0.96 -13.11 -6.98
C LEU A 196 0.18 -13.97 -6.43
N ARG A 197 0.07 -14.44 -5.18
CA ARG A 197 1.05 -15.30 -4.52
C ARG A 197 1.22 -16.65 -5.23
N ASP A 198 0.10 -17.29 -5.55
CA ASP A 198 0.10 -18.64 -6.13
C ASP A 198 0.39 -18.60 -7.63
N GLY A 199 0.10 -17.47 -8.27
CA GLY A 199 0.38 -17.20 -9.66
C GLY A 199 -0.58 -17.92 -10.62
N SER A 200 -0.31 -17.74 -11.91
CA SER A 200 -0.96 -18.47 -13.01
C SER A 200 0.12 -18.95 -13.98
N PRO A 201 -0.15 -19.96 -14.84
CA PRO A 201 0.79 -20.33 -15.89
C PRO A 201 1.27 -19.11 -16.69
N GLY A 202 2.58 -18.97 -16.86
CA GLY A 202 3.22 -17.84 -17.55
C GLY A 202 3.28 -16.53 -16.75
N SER A 203 2.88 -16.51 -15.47
CA SER A 203 3.00 -15.33 -14.62
C SER A 203 4.25 -15.40 -13.74
N SER A 204 5.03 -14.32 -13.75
CA SER A 204 6.18 -14.11 -12.86
C SER A 204 5.84 -13.25 -11.64
N VAL A 205 4.57 -12.83 -11.48
CA VAL A 205 4.22 -11.92 -10.39
C VAL A 205 4.37 -12.60 -9.05
N TRP A 206 4.87 -11.81 -8.09
CA TRP A 206 5.15 -12.21 -6.73
C TRP A 206 6.12 -13.39 -6.58
N GLN A 207 6.81 -13.79 -7.66
CA GLN A 207 7.89 -14.77 -7.62
C GLN A 207 9.21 -14.08 -7.25
N PHE A 208 9.41 -13.90 -5.95
CA PHE A 208 10.57 -13.17 -5.40
C PHE A 208 11.85 -14.02 -5.29
N GLY A 209 11.83 -15.27 -5.78
CA GLY A 209 12.98 -16.18 -5.67
C GLY A 209 14.19 -15.73 -6.49
N ASN A 210 13.95 -15.11 -7.65
CA ASN A 210 14.98 -14.39 -8.38
C ASN A 210 15.06 -12.96 -7.87
N SER A 211 16.29 -12.47 -7.71
CA SER A 211 16.53 -11.07 -7.38
C SER A 211 15.92 -10.14 -8.42
N ILE A 212 15.37 -9.02 -7.97
CA ILE A 212 14.90 -7.93 -8.84
C ILE A 212 15.98 -7.43 -9.81
N PHE A 213 17.26 -7.59 -9.44
CA PHE A 213 18.42 -7.26 -10.29
C PHE A 213 18.79 -8.37 -11.29
N GLN A 214 18.14 -9.52 -11.25
CA GLN A 214 18.31 -10.61 -12.22
C GLN A 214 17.10 -10.74 -13.15
N GLY A 215 15.95 -10.21 -12.74
CA GLY A 215 14.70 -10.37 -13.46
C GLY A 215 14.03 -11.72 -13.20
N PRO A 216 12.80 -11.90 -13.70
CA PRO A 216 12.05 -13.14 -13.51
C PRO A 216 12.72 -14.33 -14.20
N LYS A 217 12.45 -15.53 -13.69
CA LYS A 217 12.97 -16.76 -14.30
C LYS A 217 12.13 -17.13 -15.52
N GLU A 218 12.73 -16.98 -16.70
CA GLU A 218 12.15 -17.51 -17.95
C GLU A 218 12.75 -18.87 -18.33
N ASP A 219 12.04 -19.64 -19.16
CA ASP A 219 12.54 -20.89 -19.72
C ASP A 219 13.77 -20.61 -20.62
N GLY A 220 14.91 -21.26 -20.37
CA GLY A 220 16.15 -21.05 -21.14
C GLY A 220 17.42 -20.89 -20.30
N ILE A 221 18.45 -20.25 -20.86
CA ILE A 221 19.75 -20.00 -20.18
C ILE A 221 19.66 -18.69 -19.40
N SER A 222 19.68 -18.79 -18.06
CA SER A 222 19.49 -17.67 -17.10
C SER A 222 20.27 -16.37 -17.40
N ILE A 223 21.51 -16.46 -17.91
CA ILE A 223 22.34 -15.29 -18.24
C ILE A 223 21.80 -14.53 -19.46
N LEU A 224 21.31 -15.23 -20.48
CA LEU A 224 20.71 -14.61 -21.66
C LEU A 224 19.40 -13.91 -21.28
N ASN A 225 18.60 -14.55 -20.41
CA ASN A 225 17.35 -13.99 -19.89
C ASN A 225 17.60 -12.71 -19.07
N THR A 226 18.68 -12.68 -18.28
CA THR A 226 19.08 -11.49 -17.53
C THR A 226 19.47 -10.36 -18.49
N ALA A 227 20.34 -10.60 -19.47
CA ALA A 227 20.75 -9.57 -20.43
C ALA A 227 19.58 -9.02 -21.29
N GLU A 228 18.63 -9.88 -21.65
CA GLU A 228 17.41 -9.49 -22.37
C GLU A 228 16.49 -8.64 -21.48
N TYR A 229 16.24 -9.04 -20.24
CA TYR A 229 15.54 -8.24 -19.24
C TYR A 229 16.11 -6.82 -19.11
N TYR A 230 17.44 -6.73 -19.03
CA TYR A 230 18.15 -5.46 -18.99
C TYR A 230 17.99 -4.63 -20.25
N LYS A 231 18.14 -5.26 -21.41
CA LYS A 231 17.96 -4.62 -22.70
C LYS A 231 16.54 -4.06 -22.82
N ASN A 232 15.53 -4.81 -22.42
CA ASN A 232 14.13 -4.37 -22.47
C ASN A 232 13.89 -3.16 -21.55
N ILE A 233 14.43 -3.17 -20.33
CA ILE A 233 14.36 -2.00 -19.44
C ILE A 233 15.04 -0.78 -20.07
N MET A 234 16.27 -0.93 -20.58
CA MET A 234 16.99 0.19 -21.21
C MET A 234 16.25 0.74 -22.42
N ASP A 235 15.79 -0.12 -23.34
CA ASP A 235 15.05 0.27 -24.53
C ASP A 235 13.75 1.02 -24.14
N GLN A 236 13.06 0.59 -23.07
CA GLN A 236 11.87 1.27 -22.55
C GLN A 236 12.21 2.66 -21.97
N VAL A 237 13.22 2.77 -21.12
CA VAL A 237 13.62 4.06 -20.53
C VAL A 237 14.16 5.03 -21.60
N ASP A 238 14.97 4.52 -22.53
CA ASP A 238 15.46 5.30 -23.67
C ASP A 238 14.31 5.78 -24.56
N SER A 239 13.21 5.02 -24.70
CA SER A 239 12.03 5.49 -25.41
C SER A 239 11.41 6.73 -24.77
N LYS A 240 11.36 6.83 -23.43
CA LYS A 240 10.87 8.01 -22.70
C LYS A 240 11.83 9.19 -22.89
N LYS A 241 13.13 8.95 -22.80
CA LYS A 241 14.18 9.96 -23.07
C LYS A 241 14.09 10.51 -24.51
N ASN A 242 13.97 9.62 -25.49
CA ASN A 242 13.84 9.97 -26.91
C ASN A 242 12.53 10.73 -27.21
N ALA A 243 11.48 10.53 -26.40
CA ALA A 243 10.25 11.32 -26.44
C ALA A 243 10.38 12.72 -25.80
N GLY A 244 11.56 13.07 -25.28
CA GLY A 244 11.88 14.39 -24.74
C GLY A 244 11.53 14.60 -23.26
N TYR A 245 11.37 13.52 -22.50
CA TYR A 245 11.14 13.58 -21.05
C TYR A 245 12.41 13.20 -20.29
N GLU A 246 12.61 13.84 -19.14
CA GLU A 246 13.70 13.47 -18.24
C GLU A 246 13.50 12.06 -17.66
N VAL A 247 14.62 11.38 -17.45
CA VAL A 247 14.67 10.02 -16.90
C VAL A 247 15.64 9.98 -15.73
N SER A 248 15.29 9.22 -14.69
CA SER A 248 16.11 9.07 -13.49
C SER A 248 16.28 7.60 -13.11
N ILE A 249 17.03 7.32 -12.04
CA ILE A 249 17.13 5.95 -11.49
C ILE A 249 15.75 5.36 -11.20
N THR A 250 14.79 6.20 -10.80
CA THR A 250 13.41 5.77 -10.54
C THR A 250 12.73 5.14 -11.75
N ASP A 251 13.07 5.55 -12.98
CA ASP A 251 12.53 4.92 -14.20
C ASP A 251 12.97 3.46 -14.29
N TYR A 252 14.27 3.20 -14.17
CA TYR A 252 14.83 1.84 -14.18
C TYR A 252 14.28 1.00 -13.02
N TRP A 253 14.19 1.58 -11.83
CA TRP A 253 13.65 0.94 -10.63
C TRP A 253 12.17 0.57 -10.80
N GLY A 254 11.34 1.51 -11.26
CA GLY A 254 9.92 1.30 -11.52
C GLY A 254 9.68 0.24 -12.59
N ARG A 255 10.52 0.20 -13.64
CA ARG A 255 10.48 -0.89 -14.64
C ARG A 255 10.85 -2.23 -14.02
N ALA A 256 11.94 -2.30 -13.26
CA ALA A 256 12.36 -3.53 -12.59
C ALA A 256 11.29 -4.10 -11.65
N LEU A 257 10.68 -3.23 -10.82
CA LEU A 257 9.54 -3.58 -9.96
C LEU A 257 8.38 -4.16 -10.76
N SER A 258 8.08 -3.58 -11.93
CA SER A 258 6.93 -3.97 -12.73
C SER A 258 6.97 -5.43 -13.20
N TYR A 259 8.15 -6.00 -13.47
CA TYR A 259 8.28 -7.40 -13.89
C TYR A 259 7.85 -8.40 -12.82
N GLN A 260 7.92 -8.02 -11.53
CA GLN A 260 7.50 -8.88 -10.41
C GLN A 260 6.10 -8.49 -9.87
N LEU A 261 5.53 -7.37 -10.32
CA LEU A 261 4.30 -6.79 -9.74
C LEU A 261 3.15 -6.59 -10.73
N ILE A 262 3.40 -6.55 -12.03
CA ILE A 262 2.38 -6.37 -13.07
C ILE A 262 2.39 -7.61 -13.97
N ASN A 263 1.27 -8.32 -14.00
CA ASN A 263 1.09 -9.54 -14.78
C ASN A 263 0.78 -9.22 -16.25
N ALA A 264 1.76 -8.62 -16.91
CA ALA A 264 1.73 -8.29 -18.33
C ALA A 264 3.13 -8.49 -18.91
N THR A 265 3.21 -8.72 -20.23
CA THR A 265 4.49 -8.82 -20.95
C THR A 265 5.38 -7.62 -20.61
N ASP A 266 6.64 -7.91 -20.29
CA ASP A 266 7.65 -6.93 -19.88
C ASP A 266 7.26 -6.02 -18.71
N GLY A 267 6.39 -6.50 -17.81
CA GLY A 267 5.87 -5.70 -16.70
C GLY A 267 4.97 -4.54 -17.18
N GLY A 268 4.27 -4.70 -18.31
CA GLY A 268 3.24 -3.77 -18.76
C GLY A 268 3.70 -2.32 -18.93
N PRO A 269 4.62 -2.02 -19.86
CA PRO A 269 5.11 -0.64 -20.08
C PRO A 269 4.01 0.36 -20.45
N ALA A 270 2.89 -0.09 -21.00
CA ALA A 270 1.73 0.75 -21.33
C ALA A 270 0.71 0.94 -20.19
N TYR A 271 0.88 0.25 -19.06
CA TYR A 271 -0.09 0.28 -17.95
C TYR A 271 0.09 1.55 -17.14
N THR A 272 -1.01 2.24 -16.87
CA THR A 272 -1.00 3.54 -16.19
C THR A 272 -1.81 3.48 -14.90
N PHE A 273 -1.43 4.27 -13.90
CA PHE A 273 -2.14 4.30 -12.62
C PHE A 273 -3.54 4.91 -12.77
N SER A 274 -3.70 5.93 -13.61
CA SER A 274 -5.03 6.50 -13.93
C SER A 274 -5.96 5.54 -14.65
N SER A 275 -5.44 4.46 -15.26
CA SER A 275 -6.29 3.43 -15.88
C SER A 275 -7.15 2.65 -14.90
N ILE A 276 -6.83 2.69 -13.60
CA ILE A 276 -7.66 2.10 -12.55
C ILE A 276 -9.08 2.69 -12.58
N ALA A 277 -9.21 3.99 -12.86
CA ALA A 277 -10.50 4.67 -13.00
C ALA A 277 -11.38 4.13 -14.13
N LEU A 278 -10.79 3.36 -15.04
CA LEU A 278 -11.47 2.79 -16.21
C LEU A 278 -11.87 1.32 -16.01
N GLN A 279 -11.38 0.67 -14.95
CA GLN A 279 -11.71 -0.73 -14.65
C GLN A 279 -13.15 -0.84 -14.13
N ASP A 280 -13.85 -1.91 -14.51
CA ASP A 280 -15.27 -2.09 -14.18
C ASP A 280 -15.50 -2.23 -12.68
N ASN A 281 -14.66 -3.02 -11.99
CA ASN A 281 -14.70 -3.17 -10.54
C ASN A 281 -14.57 -1.83 -9.79
N PHE A 282 -13.68 -0.94 -10.26
CA PHE A 282 -13.52 0.39 -9.68
C PHE A 282 -14.74 1.26 -10.00
N LYS A 283 -15.17 1.36 -11.26
CA LYS A 283 -16.36 2.14 -11.65
C LYS A 283 -17.62 1.72 -10.89
N ASN A 284 -17.77 0.42 -10.65
CA ASN A 284 -18.89 -0.15 -9.92
C ASN A 284 -18.75 0.00 -8.40
N GLY A 285 -17.66 0.57 -7.89
CA GLY A 285 -17.41 0.76 -6.45
C GLY A 285 -17.14 -0.56 -5.71
N GLU A 286 -16.71 -1.61 -6.38
CA GLU A 286 -16.45 -2.94 -5.79
C GLU A 286 -15.12 -2.98 -5.02
N THR A 287 -14.19 -2.09 -5.36
CA THR A 287 -12.88 -1.95 -4.73
C THR A 287 -12.80 -0.69 -3.86
N PRO A 288 -11.97 -0.65 -2.80
CA PRO A 288 -11.62 0.61 -2.15
C PRO A 288 -11.00 1.63 -3.12
N PHE A 289 -10.88 2.87 -2.68
CA PHE A 289 -10.16 3.91 -3.40
C PHE A 289 -8.65 3.78 -3.11
N PRO A 290 -7.81 3.45 -4.11
CA PRO A 290 -6.38 3.29 -3.89
C PRO A 290 -5.68 4.64 -3.82
N VAL A 291 -4.78 4.78 -2.85
CA VAL A 291 -3.92 5.95 -2.69
C VAL A 291 -2.46 5.50 -2.52
N ILE A 292 -1.55 6.07 -3.29
CA ILE A 292 -0.10 5.88 -3.12
C ILE A 292 0.51 7.19 -2.63
N VAL A 293 1.39 7.15 -1.63
CA VAL A 293 2.03 8.35 -1.05
C VAL A 293 3.49 8.45 -1.44
N ALA A 294 3.95 9.67 -1.72
CA ALA A 294 5.36 10.02 -1.93
C ALA A 294 5.63 11.37 -1.26
N ASP A 295 6.89 11.65 -0.97
CA ASP A 295 7.30 12.92 -0.38
C ASP A 295 7.91 13.85 -1.43
N GLY A 296 7.67 15.14 -1.28
CA GLY A 296 8.39 16.17 -2.02
C GLY A 296 9.82 16.29 -1.51
N ARG A 297 10.76 16.51 -2.42
CA ARG A 297 12.12 16.94 -2.08
C ARG A 297 12.40 18.24 -2.81
N ALA A 298 12.32 19.35 -2.08
CA ALA A 298 12.51 20.67 -2.68
C ALA A 298 13.95 20.82 -3.23
N PRO A 299 14.15 21.67 -4.26
CA PRO A 299 15.47 21.92 -4.81
C PRO A 299 16.50 22.33 -3.75
N GLY A 300 17.62 21.59 -3.68
CA GLY A 300 18.71 21.85 -2.73
C GLY A 300 18.61 21.10 -1.41
N ASP A 301 17.48 20.47 -1.10
CA ASP A 301 17.33 19.64 0.09
C ASP A 301 18.01 18.27 -0.11
N ILE A 302 18.58 17.71 0.97
CA ILE A 302 19.13 16.33 1.00
C ILE A 302 18.39 15.48 2.04
N ILE A 303 17.85 16.11 3.08
CA ILE A 303 17.09 15.47 4.14
C ILE A 303 15.62 15.80 3.95
N VAL A 304 14.78 14.76 3.92
CA VAL A 304 13.33 14.91 3.98
C VAL A 304 12.95 15.09 5.45
N SER A 305 12.41 16.26 5.78
CA SER A 305 11.99 16.56 7.15
C SER A 305 10.51 16.29 7.34
N LEU A 306 10.08 16.14 8.60
CA LEU A 306 8.67 15.93 8.95
C LEU A 306 7.71 17.00 8.42
N ASN A 307 8.21 18.18 8.03
CA ASN A 307 7.40 19.26 7.44
C ASN A 307 7.38 19.26 5.91
N THR A 308 7.90 18.21 5.27
CA THR A 308 7.87 18.11 3.81
C THR A 308 6.44 18.10 3.27
N THR A 309 6.32 18.36 1.96
CA THR A 309 5.06 18.26 1.25
C THR A 309 4.78 16.81 0.92
N VAL A 310 3.70 16.27 1.47
CA VAL A 310 3.23 14.91 1.20
C VAL A 310 2.36 14.93 -0.04
N TYR A 311 2.75 14.16 -1.05
CA TYR A 311 1.98 13.98 -2.29
C TYR A 311 1.25 12.64 -2.26
N GLU A 312 -0.01 12.66 -2.67
CA GLU A 312 -0.77 11.44 -2.95
C GLU A 312 -1.00 11.27 -4.45
N PHE A 313 -0.98 10.03 -4.90
CA PHE A 313 -1.40 9.57 -6.22
C PHE A 313 -2.67 8.76 -6.05
N ASN A 314 -3.73 9.13 -6.76
CA ASN A 314 -4.94 8.34 -6.87
C ASN A 314 -5.35 8.21 -8.36
N PRO A 315 -6.33 7.35 -8.70
CA PRO A 315 -6.71 7.12 -10.10
C PRO A 315 -7.17 8.37 -10.86
N PHE A 316 -7.61 9.41 -10.14
CA PHE A 316 -8.13 10.64 -10.74
C PHE A 316 -7.09 11.76 -10.76
N GLU A 317 -6.34 11.92 -9.68
CA GLU A 317 -5.45 13.05 -9.47
C GLU A 317 -4.23 12.73 -8.60
N MET A 318 -3.19 13.54 -8.77
CA MET A 318 -1.96 13.52 -8.00
C MET A 318 -1.70 14.93 -7.48
N GLY A 319 -1.36 15.05 -6.20
CA GLY A 319 -1.17 16.35 -5.58
C GLY A 319 -1.05 16.28 -4.08
N SER A 320 -1.25 17.42 -3.42
CA SER A 320 -1.06 17.53 -1.98
C SER A 320 -2.19 18.31 -1.30
N TRP A 321 -2.59 17.82 -0.13
CA TRP A 321 -3.46 18.52 0.81
C TRP A 321 -2.70 19.53 1.67
N ASP A 322 -1.36 19.50 1.65
CA ASP A 322 -0.55 20.40 2.44
C ASP A 322 -0.66 21.84 1.94
N PRO A 323 -0.55 22.83 2.83
CA PRO A 323 -0.73 24.23 2.49
C PRO A 323 0.41 24.78 1.62
N THR A 324 1.49 24.02 1.43
CA THR A 324 2.58 24.33 0.50
C THR A 324 2.05 24.29 -0.93
N THR A 325 1.82 23.11 -1.51
CA THR A 325 1.31 22.96 -2.87
C THR A 325 -0.19 23.22 -2.95
N PHE A 326 -0.96 22.65 -2.03
CA PHE A 326 -2.42 22.81 -1.91
C PHE A 326 -3.18 22.70 -3.23
N GLY A 327 -2.88 21.64 -3.99
CA GLY A 327 -3.52 21.42 -5.28
C GLY A 327 -3.21 20.06 -5.90
N PHE A 328 -4.03 19.70 -6.87
CA PHE A 328 -4.07 18.39 -7.49
C PHE A 328 -4.13 18.47 -9.02
N ALA A 329 -3.15 17.86 -9.67
CA ALA A 329 -3.09 17.67 -11.10
C ALA A 329 -3.84 16.39 -11.51
N PRO A 330 -4.57 16.36 -12.64
CA PRO A 330 -5.17 15.12 -13.12
C PRO A 330 -4.10 14.06 -13.45
N THR A 331 -4.15 12.90 -12.79
CA THR A 331 -3.11 11.84 -12.90
C THR A 331 -2.87 11.43 -14.35
N ARG A 332 -3.96 11.32 -15.12
CA ARG A 332 -3.93 10.96 -16.54
C ARG A 332 -3.13 11.92 -17.42
N TYR A 333 -2.91 13.15 -16.95
CA TYR A 333 -2.30 14.24 -17.72
C TYR A 333 -0.99 14.77 -17.12
N LEU A 334 -0.33 14.04 -16.21
CA LEU A 334 0.85 14.53 -15.47
C LEU A 334 2.02 14.99 -16.34
N GLY A 335 2.19 14.45 -17.55
CA GLY A 335 3.24 14.91 -18.47
C GLY A 335 2.93 16.22 -19.20
N SER A 336 1.79 16.85 -18.94
CA SER A 336 1.35 18.06 -19.64
C SER A 336 1.99 19.32 -19.06
N LYS A 337 2.24 20.33 -19.90
CA LYS A 337 2.91 21.58 -19.50
C LYS A 337 1.94 22.58 -18.86
N PHE A 338 1.50 22.31 -17.64
CA PHE A 338 0.71 23.25 -16.85
C PHE A 338 1.56 24.50 -16.51
N ASP A 339 0.90 25.65 -16.46
CA ASP A 339 1.49 26.92 -16.06
C ASP A 339 0.44 27.73 -15.28
N GLY A 340 0.75 28.09 -14.04
CA GLY A 340 -0.18 28.84 -13.17
C GLY A 340 -1.48 28.07 -12.87
N GLY A 341 -1.42 26.73 -12.91
CA GLY A 341 -2.58 25.87 -12.66
C GLY A 341 -3.47 25.57 -13.86
N VAL A 342 -3.13 26.09 -15.05
CA VAL A 342 -3.90 25.84 -16.28
C VAL A 342 -3.02 25.25 -17.38
N LEU A 343 -3.60 24.48 -18.29
CA LEU A 343 -2.89 23.98 -19.47
C LEU A 343 -3.12 24.93 -20.66
N PRO A 344 -2.09 25.68 -21.13
CA PRO A 344 -2.23 26.64 -22.21
C PRO A 344 -2.88 26.04 -23.47
N THR A 345 -3.64 26.84 -24.22
CA THR A 345 -4.32 26.37 -25.45
C THR A 345 -3.34 25.94 -26.54
N SER A 346 -2.12 26.49 -26.53
CA SER A 346 -1.01 26.10 -27.42
C SER A 346 -0.34 24.78 -27.04
N ALA A 347 -0.53 24.30 -25.80
CA ALA A 347 0.06 23.05 -25.33
C ALA A 347 -0.82 21.85 -25.68
N SER A 348 -0.21 20.70 -25.95
CA SER A 348 -0.93 19.43 -26.06
C SER A 348 -1.13 18.80 -24.67
N CYS A 349 -2.15 17.96 -24.54
CA CYS A 349 -2.27 17.08 -23.39
C CYS A 349 -1.33 15.90 -23.58
N VAL A 350 -0.71 15.43 -22.51
CA VAL A 350 0.19 14.28 -22.53
C VAL A 350 -0.40 13.17 -21.67
N ARG A 351 -0.40 11.94 -22.18
CA ARG A 351 -0.81 10.74 -21.43
C ARG A 351 0.32 9.73 -21.35
N GLY A 352 0.26 8.81 -20.39
CA GLY A 352 1.23 7.72 -20.21
C GLY A 352 2.39 8.05 -19.28
N PHE A 353 2.51 9.30 -18.81
CA PHE A 353 3.52 9.70 -17.82
C PHE A 353 3.30 9.01 -16.46
N ASP A 354 2.04 8.74 -16.11
CA ASP A 354 1.61 8.04 -14.91
C ASP A 354 1.74 6.51 -15.05
N ASN A 355 2.79 6.01 -15.70
CA ASN A 355 3.06 4.58 -15.78
C ASN A 355 2.99 3.97 -14.37
N ALA A 356 2.25 2.87 -14.22
CA ALA A 356 1.97 2.29 -12.91
C ALA A 356 3.26 1.93 -12.17
N GLY A 357 4.23 1.33 -12.87
CA GLY A 357 5.56 1.04 -12.34
C GLY A 357 6.33 2.28 -11.90
N TYR A 358 6.22 3.40 -12.62
CA TYR A 358 6.87 4.65 -12.24
C TYR A 358 6.26 5.27 -10.98
N VAL A 359 4.93 5.15 -10.79
CA VAL A 359 4.26 5.58 -9.55
C VAL A 359 4.74 4.74 -8.36
N PHE A 360 4.85 3.41 -8.51
CA PHE A 360 5.38 2.52 -7.47
C PHE A 360 6.84 2.86 -7.15
N GLY A 361 7.63 3.07 -8.20
CA GLY A 361 9.02 3.48 -8.11
C GLY A 361 9.17 4.80 -7.38
N THR A 362 8.34 5.80 -7.70
CA THR A 362 8.32 7.11 -7.04
C THR A 362 8.09 6.97 -5.54
N SER A 363 7.09 6.19 -5.14
CA SER A 363 6.77 5.95 -3.73
C SER A 363 7.83 5.12 -2.99
N SER A 364 8.83 4.57 -3.68
CA SER A 364 9.86 3.68 -3.13
C SER A 364 11.29 4.05 -3.54
N THR A 365 11.52 5.28 -4.00
CA THR A 365 12.81 5.72 -4.56
C THR A 365 13.79 6.15 -3.47
N LEU A 366 14.09 5.25 -2.54
CA LEU A 366 14.98 5.45 -1.37
C LEU A 366 16.48 5.41 -1.72
N PHE A 367 16.86 5.80 -2.94
CA PHE A 367 18.23 5.60 -3.46
C PHE A 367 19.30 6.47 -2.79
N ASN A 368 18.88 7.60 -2.20
CA ASN A 368 19.70 8.41 -1.29
C ASN A 368 20.20 7.60 -0.07
N GLN A 369 19.44 6.62 0.42
CA GLN A 369 19.82 5.72 1.53
C GLN A 369 20.43 4.39 1.03
N PHE A 370 19.96 3.87 -0.11
CA PHE A 370 20.37 2.58 -0.67
C PHE A 370 21.81 2.61 -1.24
N ILE A 371 22.19 3.68 -1.95
CA ILE A 371 23.51 3.80 -2.59
C ILE A 371 24.63 3.95 -1.55
N LEU A 372 24.35 4.55 -0.38
CA LEU A 372 25.31 4.63 0.73
C LEU A 372 25.68 3.25 1.30
N ASN A 373 24.84 2.23 1.09
CA ASN A 373 25.04 0.87 1.58
C ASN A 373 25.62 -0.08 0.53
N LEU A 374 25.63 0.29 -0.76
CA LEU A 374 26.22 -0.50 -1.85
C LEU A 374 27.73 -0.25 -1.96
N ASN A 375 28.49 -0.65 -0.92
CA ASN A 375 29.95 -0.78 -1.00
C ASN A 375 30.40 -2.25 -1.20
N GLY A 376 29.52 -3.11 -1.77
CA GLY A 376 29.77 -4.55 -1.86
C GLY A 376 29.28 -5.24 -3.14
N SER A 377 30.21 -5.44 -4.07
CA SER A 377 30.45 -6.69 -4.82
C SER A 377 29.43 -7.30 -5.80
N SER A 378 28.31 -6.67 -6.17
CA SER A 378 27.48 -7.20 -7.28
C SER A 378 27.70 -6.44 -8.59
N SER A 379 28.52 -6.99 -9.50
CA SER A 379 28.76 -6.48 -10.86
C SER A 379 27.68 -6.99 -11.84
N SER A 380 26.51 -6.37 -11.81
CA SER A 380 25.44 -6.55 -12.80
C SER A 380 25.39 -5.38 -13.80
N LEU A 381 24.77 -5.58 -14.96
CA LEU A 381 24.56 -4.50 -15.93
C LEU A 381 23.70 -3.36 -15.35
N LEU A 382 22.74 -3.60 -14.42
CA LEU A 382 22.01 -2.51 -13.72
C LEU A 382 22.95 -1.78 -12.82
N THR A 383 23.91 -2.43 -12.15
CA THR A 383 24.85 -1.71 -11.29
C THR A 383 25.87 -0.91 -12.10
N GLU A 384 26.22 -1.35 -13.31
CA GLU A 384 27.09 -0.58 -14.21
C GLU A 384 26.34 0.56 -14.91
N THR A 385 25.08 0.35 -15.30
CA THR A 385 24.19 1.39 -15.83
C THR A 385 23.74 2.34 -14.71
N LEU A 386 23.39 1.85 -13.51
CA LEU A 386 23.23 2.70 -12.32
C LEU A 386 24.53 3.43 -12.06
N ALA A 387 25.70 2.80 -12.12
CA ALA A 387 26.97 3.47 -11.89
C ALA A 387 27.31 4.50 -12.98
N SER A 388 26.88 4.30 -14.23
CA SER A 388 27.11 5.22 -15.35
C SER A 388 26.15 6.40 -15.32
N VAL A 389 24.86 6.15 -15.02
CA VAL A 389 23.89 7.18 -14.66
C VAL A 389 24.42 7.90 -13.41
N LEU A 390 24.94 7.20 -12.39
CA LEU A 390 25.48 7.77 -11.14
C LEU A 390 26.74 8.61 -11.34
N LYS A 391 27.60 8.24 -12.28
CA LYS A 391 28.76 9.05 -12.71
C LYS A 391 28.34 10.32 -13.46
N SER A 392 27.16 10.33 -14.07
CA SER A 392 26.54 11.50 -14.68
C SER A 392 25.65 12.30 -13.69
N ILE A 393 25.38 11.79 -12.47
CA ILE A 393 24.31 12.22 -11.55
C ILE A 393 24.73 13.33 -10.57
N GLY A 394 26.01 13.52 -10.27
CA GLY A 394 26.45 14.30 -9.11
C GLY A 394 26.05 15.78 -9.04
N GLN A 395 25.29 16.31 -10.03
CA GLN A 395 24.89 17.71 -10.09
C GLN A 395 23.37 17.96 -10.28
N ASP A 396 22.52 16.97 -10.65
CA ASP A 396 21.16 17.24 -11.20
C ASP A 396 19.97 16.44 -10.59
N ASN A 397 20.05 15.90 -9.37
CA ASN A 397 18.95 15.12 -8.72
C ASN A 397 18.40 13.92 -9.53
N ASN A 398 19.21 13.34 -10.43
CA ASN A 398 18.83 12.18 -11.26
C ASN A 398 18.80 10.85 -10.46
N ASP A 399 19.00 10.91 -9.14
CA ASP A 399 18.92 9.82 -8.17
C ASP A 399 17.50 9.53 -7.67
N ILE A 400 16.53 10.40 -7.95
CA ILE A 400 15.16 10.35 -7.42
C ILE A 400 14.09 10.56 -8.50
N ALA A 401 12.80 10.50 -8.16
CA ALA A 401 11.72 10.60 -9.14
C ALA A 401 11.60 12.03 -9.66
N GLN A 402 11.48 12.17 -10.99
CA GLN A 402 11.45 13.46 -11.65
C GLN A 402 10.19 13.61 -12.50
N TYR A 403 9.38 14.59 -12.14
CA TYR A 403 8.18 14.99 -12.86
C TYR A 403 8.51 16.25 -13.65
N SER A 404 9.01 16.04 -14.87
CA SER A 404 9.35 17.08 -15.84
C SER A 404 8.49 16.88 -17.10
N PRO A 405 7.52 17.78 -17.38
CA PRO A 405 7.30 19.07 -16.72
C PRO A 405 6.67 18.95 -15.32
N ASN A 406 6.98 19.91 -14.45
CA ASN A 406 6.34 20.07 -13.14
C ASN A 406 4.85 20.43 -13.31
N PRO A 407 3.91 19.58 -12.84
CA PRO A 407 2.48 19.89 -12.94
C PRO A 407 2.05 21.15 -12.18
N PHE A 408 2.85 21.59 -11.20
CA PHE A 408 2.56 22.73 -10.33
C PHE A 408 3.44 23.95 -10.64
N TYR A 409 4.03 24.02 -11.83
CA TYR A 409 4.82 25.17 -12.26
C TYR A 409 3.97 26.46 -12.20
N HIS A 410 4.50 27.48 -11.52
CA HIS A 410 3.85 28.74 -11.16
C HIS A 410 2.51 28.62 -10.40
N TYR A 411 2.14 27.44 -9.91
CA TYR A 411 0.92 27.27 -9.12
C TYR A 411 1.19 27.55 -7.64
N ASN A 412 0.35 28.40 -7.02
CA ASN A 412 0.49 28.85 -5.62
C ASN A 412 1.90 29.35 -5.24
N PRO A 413 2.50 30.29 -5.98
CA PRO A 413 3.91 30.68 -5.79
C PRO A 413 4.22 31.32 -4.43
N ALA A 414 3.19 31.73 -3.66
CA ALA A 414 3.37 32.26 -2.32
C ALA A 414 3.72 31.18 -1.27
N THR A 415 3.32 29.93 -1.50
CA THR A 415 3.45 28.82 -0.53
C THR A 415 4.13 27.59 -1.11
N ASN A 416 3.99 27.35 -2.41
CA ASN A 416 4.55 26.21 -3.11
C ASN A 416 6.03 26.47 -3.43
N ARG A 417 6.92 25.76 -2.72
CA ARG A 417 8.38 25.87 -2.92
C ARG A 417 8.82 25.41 -4.30
N ASP A 418 8.03 24.54 -4.95
CA ASP A 418 8.32 23.99 -6.26
C ASP A 418 7.72 24.83 -7.41
N ALA A 419 7.00 25.92 -7.10
CA ALA A 419 6.36 26.76 -8.13
C ALA A 419 7.36 27.42 -9.09
N GLY A 420 8.61 27.62 -8.66
CA GLY A 420 9.67 28.25 -9.45
C GLY A 420 10.50 27.31 -10.31
N VAL A 421 10.30 25.98 -10.19
CA VAL A 421 11.10 24.98 -10.90
C VAL A 421 10.28 24.20 -11.93
N THR A 422 10.89 23.92 -13.08
CA THR A 422 10.25 23.22 -14.20
C THR A 422 10.16 21.71 -14.00
N GLN A 423 10.76 21.19 -12.93
CA GLN A 423 10.74 19.78 -12.55
C GLN A 423 10.35 19.68 -11.07
N LEU A 424 9.38 18.80 -10.78
CA LEU A 424 9.05 18.39 -9.42
C LEU A 424 9.84 17.12 -9.07
N SER A 425 10.52 17.14 -7.93
CA SER A 425 11.32 16.03 -7.43
C SER A 425 10.59 15.33 -6.28
N LEU A 426 10.37 14.02 -6.42
CA LEU A 426 9.68 13.21 -5.42
C LEU A 426 10.53 12.03 -4.95
N VAL A 427 10.33 11.63 -3.70
CA VAL A 427 11.06 10.56 -3.02
C VAL A 427 10.12 9.57 -2.31
N ASP A 428 10.69 8.53 -1.69
CA ASP A 428 9.90 7.54 -0.96
C ASP A 428 9.05 8.23 0.13
N GLY A 429 7.76 7.89 0.20
CA GLY A 429 6.80 8.55 1.09
C GLY A 429 6.98 8.24 2.58
N GLY A 430 7.94 7.40 2.94
CA GLY A 430 8.31 7.12 4.34
C GLY A 430 9.54 7.88 4.82
N GLU A 431 10.18 8.71 3.98
CA GLU A 431 11.42 9.41 4.33
C GLU A 431 11.23 10.49 5.40
N ASP A 432 10.02 11.04 5.54
CA ASP A 432 9.67 12.01 6.57
C ASP A 432 9.30 11.39 7.94
N LEU A 433 9.57 10.09 8.13
CA LEU A 433 9.21 9.23 9.26
C LEU A 433 7.74 8.82 9.34
N GLN A 434 6.84 9.36 8.52
CA GLN A 434 5.44 8.91 8.44
C GLN A 434 5.31 7.63 7.61
N ASN A 435 6.06 6.59 7.98
CA ASN A 435 6.15 5.33 7.23
C ASN A 435 4.83 4.54 7.13
N ILE A 436 3.74 5.00 7.77
CA ILE A 436 2.37 4.54 7.54
C ILE A 436 1.61 5.67 6.82
N PRO A 437 1.01 5.45 5.63
CA PRO A 437 0.40 6.49 4.81
C PRO A 437 -0.97 6.96 5.36
N LEU A 438 -0.94 7.62 6.51
CA LEU A 438 -2.12 8.09 7.24
C LEU A 438 -2.59 9.46 6.75
N HIS A 439 -1.68 10.29 6.25
CA HIS A 439 -1.98 11.65 5.81
C HIS A 439 -3.17 11.73 4.83
N PRO A 440 -3.30 10.88 3.79
CA PRO A 440 -4.50 10.84 2.95
C PRO A 440 -5.79 10.52 3.70
N LEU A 441 -5.74 9.71 4.75
CA LEU A 441 -6.93 9.16 5.43
C LEU A 441 -7.44 10.08 6.55
N ILE A 442 -6.60 10.97 7.05
CA ILE A 442 -6.95 11.90 8.15
C ILE A 442 -7.46 13.26 7.64
N GLN A 443 -7.63 13.38 6.31
CA GLN A 443 -8.19 14.59 5.70
C GLN A 443 -9.65 14.76 6.12
N PRO A 444 -10.04 15.91 6.73
CA PRO A 444 -11.39 16.11 7.22
C PRO A 444 -12.47 15.92 6.16
N VAL A 445 -12.17 16.30 4.90
CA VAL A 445 -13.07 16.18 3.76
C VAL A 445 -13.39 14.74 3.35
N ARG A 446 -12.59 13.76 3.78
CA ARG A 446 -12.84 12.33 3.53
C ARG A 446 -13.69 11.68 4.61
N HIS A 447 -13.89 12.32 5.76
CA HIS A 447 -14.73 11.84 6.86
C HIS A 447 -14.46 10.37 7.23
N VAL A 448 -13.20 9.97 7.34
CA VAL A 448 -12.83 8.61 7.77
C VAL A 448 -13.07 8.48 9.27
N ASP A 449 -13.70 7.39 9.68
CA ASP A 449 -14.10 7.11 11.06
C ASP A 449 -13.12 6.22 11.79
N VAL A 450 -12.57 5.23 11.08
CA VAL A 450 -11.64 4.25 11.62
C VAL A 450 -10.56 3.96 10.59
N ILE A 451 -9.31 3.89 11.05
CA ILE A 451 -8.17 3.55 10.19
C ILE A 451 -7.48 2.32 10.76
N PHE A 452 -7.32 1.28 9.94
CA PHE A 452 -6.43 0.16 10.24
C PHE A 452 -5.02 0.49 9.74
N ALA A 453 -4.14 0.86 10.67
CA ALA A 453 -2.76 1.24 10.42
C ALA A 453 -1.85 0.02 10.55
N VAL A 454 -1.52 -0.61 9.41
CA VAL A 454 -0.72 -1.85 9.35
C VAL A 454 0.75 -1.49 9.25
N ASP A 455 1.50 -1.77 10.32
CA ASP A 455 2.87 -1.31 10.48
C ASP A 455 3.88 -2.45 10.38
N ALA A 456 4.68 -2.43 9.31
CA ALA A 456 5.82 -3.31 9.07
C ALA A 456 7.15 -2.54 9.06
N SER A 457 7.23 -1.41 9.77
CA SER A 457 8.45 -0.61 9.94
C SER A 457 9.56 -1.42 10.63
N ALA A 458 10.81 -1.04 10.38
CA ALA A 458 12.00 -1.68 10.91
C ALA A 458 12.74 -0.74 11.87
N ASP A 459 12.07 -0.35 12.95
CA ASP A 459 12.50 0.77 13.80
C ASP A 459 13.45 0.34 14.93
N THR A 460 13.42 -0.94 15.29
CA THR A 460 14.21 -1.50 16.39
C THR A 460 15.47 -2.18 15.87
N GLU A 461 16.40 -2.52 16.77
CA GLU A 461 17.62 -3.28 16.43
C GLU A 461 17.30 -4.59 15.68
N PHE A 462 16.18 -5.21 16.01
CA PHE A 462 15.69 -6.43 15.38
C PHE A 462 14.65 -6.18 14.31
N LEU A 463 14.56 -4.98 13.72
CA LEU A 463 13.71 -4.68 12.57
C LEU A 463 12.19 -4.88 12.80
N TRP A 464 11.75 -4.74 14.05
CA TRP A 464 10.33 -4.66 14.42
C TRP A 464 9.86 -3.20 14.57
N PRO A 465 8.57 -2.92 14.37
CA PRO A 465 8.02 -1.57 14.55
C PRO A 465 7.99 -1.17 16.03
N ASN A 466 8.21 0.12 16.31
CA ASN A 466 8.13 0.69 17.67
C ASN A 466 7.09 1.81 17.82
N GLY A 467 6.35 2.12 16.75
CA GLY A 467 5.34 3.18 16.72
C GLY A 467 5.86 4.55 16.23
N THR A 468 7.12 4.65 15.79
CA THR A 468 7.72 5.90 15.27
C THR A 468 6.83 6.58 14.23
N ALA A 469 6.23 5.83 13.30
CA ALA A 469 5.37 6.40 12.27
C ALA A 469 4.08 7.05 12.81
N LEU A 470 3.49 6.50 13.88
CA LEU A 470 2.35 7.12 14.54
C LEU A 470 2.74 8.39 15.28
N VAL A 471 3.90 8.39 15.95
CA VAL A 471 4.43 9.57 16.64
C VAL A 471 4.69 10.68 15.64
N ALA A 472 5.36 10.39 14.52
CA ALA A 472 5.63 11.35 13.45
C ALA A 472 4.33 11.96 12.89
N THR A 473 3.33 11.13 12.59
CA THR A 473 2.02 11.60 12.08
C THR A 473 1.32 12.50 13.12
N TYR A 474 1.38 12.13 14.40
CA TYR A 474 0.80 12.93 15.48
C TYR A 474 1.50 14.28 15.62
N GLU A 475 2.83 14.31 15.70
CA GLU A 475 3.62 15.53 15.79
C GLU A 475 3.38 16.45 14.59
N ARG A 476 3.29 15.89 13.39
CA ARG A 476 2.94 16.64 12.18
C ARG A 476 1.53 17.24 12.26
N SER A 477 0.55 16.49 12.76
CA SER A 477 -0.83 16.98 12.90
C SER A 477 -0.93 18.18 13.86
N LEU A 478 -0.05 18.26 14.86
CA LEU A 478 0.03 19.39 15.80
C LEU A 478 0.74 20.62 15.20
N ASN A 479 1.47 20.45 14.10
CA ASN A 479 2.16 21.54 13.45
C ASN A 479 1.15 22.49 12.79
N LYS A 480 0.98 23.69 13.36
CA LYS A 480 -0.01 24.67 12.89
C LYS A 480 0.19 25.14 11.44
N THR A 481 1.40 25.04 10.90
CA THR A 481 1.68 25.46 9.52
C THR A 481 1.50 24.33 8.51
N MET A 482 1.61 23.06 8.92
CA MET A 482 1.49 21.90 8.01
C MET A 482 0.19 21.12 8.17
N GLY A 483 -0.32 21.00 9.39
CA GLY A 483 -1.48 20.16 9.70
C GLY A 483 -2.74 20.54 8.92
N ASN A 484 -2.89 21.81 8.52
CA ASN A 484 -3.94 22.28 7.59
C ASN A 484 -5.37 21.76 7.89
N GLY A 485 -5.74 21.74 9.18
CA GLY A 485 -7.05 21.27 9.64
C GLY A 485 -7.19 19.75 9.80
N THR A 486 -6.16 18.96 9.50
CA THR A 486 -6.11 17.54 9.87
C THR A 486 -6.20 17.36 11.39
N SER A 487 -6.81 16.26 11.81
CA SER A 487 -6.95 15.90 13.22
C SER A 487 -6.50 14.45 13.40
N PHE A 488 -5.66 14.21 14.40
CA PHE A 488 -5.10 12.89 14.70
C PHE A 488 -5.20 12.61 16.19
N PRO A 489 -5.49 11.37 16.64
CA PRO A 489 -5.55 11.08 18.06
C PRO A 489 -4.18 11.26 18.73
N ALA A 490 -4.18 11.55 20.03
CA ALA A 490 -2.96 11.62 20.81
C ALA A 490 -2.20 10.29 20.77
N ILE A 491 -0.88 10.37 20.54
CA ILE A 491 0.05 9.24 20.54
C ILE A 491 1.15 9.51 21.58
N PRO A 492 1.52 8.53 22.43
CA PRO A 492 2.62 8.69 23.37
C PRO A 492 3.98 8.66 22.66
N ASP A 493 5.04 9.07 23.36
CA ASP A 493 6.42 8.93 22.86
C ASP A 493 6.80 7.45 22.61
N VAL A 494 7.80 7.23 21.74
CA VAL A 494 8.25 5.89 21.32
C VAL A 494 8.66 5.00 22.51
N ASN A 495 9.30 5.58 23.53
CA ASN A 495 9.71 4.80 24.71
C ASN A 495 8.50 4.29 25.47
N THR A 496 7.50 5.15 25.70
CA THR A 496 6.20 4.76 26.27
C THR A 496 5.54 3.69 25.41
N PHE A 497 5.56 3.85 24.09
CA PHE A 497 4.97 2.92 23.13
C PHE A 497 5.50 1.49 23.33
N VAL A 498 6.82 1.35 23.46
CA VAL A 498 7.49 0.07 23.69
C VAL A 498 7.31 -0.42 25.13
N ASN A 499 7.50 0.44 26.14
CA ASN A 499 7.43 0.05 27.56
C ASN A 499 6.04 -0.44 27.98
N LEU A 500 4.97 0.10 27.38
CA LEU A 500 3.60 -0.34 27.62
C LEU A 500 3.17 -1.49 26.70
N GLY A 501 4.07 -1.95 25.84
CA GLY A 501 3.86 -3.02 24.89
C GLY A 501 2.79 -2.70 23.85
N LEU A 502 2.59 -1.43 23.49
CA LEU A 502 1.62 -0.99 22.48
C LEU A 502 2.03 -1.46 21.08
N ASN A 503 3.33 -1.69 20.85
CA ASN A 503 3.88 -2.30 19.64
C ASN A 503 3.86 -3.84 19.66
N THR A 504 3.31 -4.47 20.69
CA THR A 504 3.27 -5.94 20.79
C THR A 504 1.93 -6.54 20.40
N ARG A 505 0.89 -5.73 20.19
CA ARG A 505 -0.47 -6.19 19.90
C ARG A 505 -1.23 -5.09 19.18
N PRO A 506 -2.39 -5.38 18.56
CA PRO A 506 -3.27 -4.32 18.12
C PRO A 506 -3.53 -3.33 19.27
N THR A 507 -3.45 -2.04 19.00
CA THR A 507 -3.67 -0.97 19.99
C THR A 507 -4.55 0.10 19.38
N PHE A 508 -5.52 0.60 20.12
CA PHE A 508 -6.45 1.62 19.65
C PHE A 508 -6.08 3.00 20.19
N PHE A 509 -6.13 4.01 19.33
CA PHE A 509 -5.92 5.41 19.67
C PHE A 509 -7.14 6.24 19.28
N GLY A 510 -7.45 7.25 20.09
CA GLY A 510 -8.62 8.11 19.88
C GLY A 510 -9.95 7.46 20.25
N CYS A 511 -9.99 6.47 21.14
CA CYS A 511 -11.22 5.75 21.43
C CYS A 511 -12.37 6.64 21.94
N ASP A 512 -12.08 7.63 22.78
CA ASP A 512 -13.06 8.61 23.22
C ASP A 512 -13.03 9.85 22.29
N PRO A 513 -14.07 10.10 21.49
CA PRO A 513 -14.13 11.28 20.61
C PRO A 513 -14.15 12.60 21.39
N LYS A 514 -14.51 12.59 22.69
CA LYS A 514 -14.59 13.80 23.51
C LYS A 514 -13.22 14.32 23.95
N ASN A 515 -12.19 13.50 23.82
CA ASN A 515 -10.82 13.87 24.17
C ASN A 515 -10.11 14.68 23.07
N THR A 516 -10.78 14.97 21.94
CA THR A 516 -10.21 15.75 20.85
C THR A 516 -11.05 16.99 20.54
N THR A 517 -10.40 18.12 20.27
CA THR A 517 -11.07 19.40 19.96
C THR A 517 -11.86 19.33 18.64
N SER A 518 -11.35 18.55 17.69
CA SER A 518 -11.98 18.21 16.42
C SER A 518 -12.04 16.69 16.32
N LEU A 519 -13.15 16.14 15.79
CA LEU A 519 -13.35 14.69 15.72
C LEU A 519 -12.20 14.04 14.93
N THR A 520 -11.58 13.03 15.53
CA THR A 520 -10.50 12.24 14.91
C THR A 520 -11.01 10.86 14.50
N PRO A 521 -10.42 10.24 13.46
CA PRO A 521 -10.61 8.81 13.26
C PRO A 521 -10.07 8.03 14.46
N LEU A 522 -10.75 6.92 14.80
CA LEU A 522 -10.16 5.92 15.70
C LEU A 522 -9.07 5.17 14.92
N VAL A 523 -7.86 5.16 15.43
CA VAL A 523 -6.75 4.43 14.78
C VAL A 523 -6.59 3.07 15.44
N VAL A 524 -6.83 2.01 14.67
CA VAL A 524 -6.49 0.62 15.01
C VAL A 524 -5.08 0.37 14.50
N TYR A 525 -4.10 0.53 15.38
CA TYR A 525 -2.70 0.23 15.07
C TYR A 525 -2.47 -1.27 15.11
N VAL A 526 -1.95 -1.84 14.03
CA VAL A 526 -1.69 -3.27 13.85
C VAL A 526 -0.17 -3.45 13.63
N PRO A 527 0.61 -3.60 14.70
CA PRO A 527 2.04 -3.81 14.59
C PRO A 527 2.35 -5.22 14.07
N HIS A 528 3.22 -5.29 13.08
CA HIS A 528 3.85 -6.53 12.67
C HIS A 528 4.62 -7.14 13.86
N ALA A 529 4.37 -8.42 14.13
CA ALA A 529 4.95 -9.18 15.23
C ALA A 529 5.11 -10.66 14.83
N PRO A 530 5.97 -11.43 15.52
CA PRO A 530 6.15 -12.84 15.21
C PRO A 530 5.03 -13.68 15.81
N TYR A 531 4.10 -14.15 14.97
CA TYR A 531 3.05 -15.11 15.38
C TYR A 531 3.51 -16.53 15.19
N ILE A 532 3.98 -16.82 13.97
CA ILE A 532 4.46 -18.15 13.55
C ILE A 532 5.84 -18.09 12.89
N ALA A 533 6.34 -16.90 12.56
CA ALA A 533 7.62 -16.72 11.89
C ALA A 533 8.28 -15.38 12.22
N HIS A 534 9.61 -15.35 12.15
CA HIS A 534 10.40 -14.12 12.21
C HIS A 534 10.40 -13.46 10.81
N SER A 535 9.33 -12.73 10.53
CA SER A 535 9.09 -12.03 9.26
C SER A 535 9.70 -10.61 9.19
N ASN A 536 10.48 -10.22 10.19
CA ASN A 536 11.25 -8.98 10.32
C ASN A 536 12.52 -8.98 9.45
N VAL A 537 12.38 -9.34 8.18
CA VAL A 537 13.47 -9.39 7.19
C VAL A 537 13.94 -7.99 6.80
N SER A 538 15.15 -7.85 6.25
CA SER A 538 15.69 -6.54 5.90
C SER A 538 14.87 -5.87 4.80
N THR A 539 14.74 -4.54 4.86
CA THR A 539 14.12 -3.73 3.79
C THR A 539 14.87 -3.89 2.46
N PHE A 540 16.18 -4.19 2.53
CA PHE A 540 17.09 -4.22 1.38
C PHE A 540 17.37 -5.61 0.83
N ASP A 541 16.76 -6.66 1.39
CA ASP A 541 16.92 -8.02 0.86
C ASP A 541 16.24 -8.09 -0.52
N PRO A 542 16.96 -8.48 -1.59
CA PRO A 542 16.46 -8.35 -2.96
C PRO A 542 15.67 -9.57 -3.46
N ALA A 543 15.61 -10.65 -2.68
CA ALA A 543 15.00 -11.92 -3.07
C ALA A 543 14.57 -12.75 -1.85
N TYR A 544 13.54 -13.58 -2.04
CA TYR A 544 12.99 -14.52 -1.06
C TYR A 544 12.52 -15.78 -1.77
N ASP A 545 12.87 -16.96 -1.26
CA ASP A 545 12.30 -18.18 -1.80
C ASP A 545 10.78 -18.26 -1.54
N VAL A 546 10.11 -19.15 -2.28
CA VAL A 546 8.64 -19.29 -2.23
C VAL A 546 8.16 -19.68 -0.82
N ALA A 547 8.91 -20.52 -0.10
CA ALA A 547 8.52 -20.98 1.23
C ALA A 547 8.59 -19.83 2.23
N GLN A 548 9.70 -19.07 2.24
CA GLN A 548 9.88 -17.91 3.09
C GLN A 548 8.85 -16.82 2.77
N ARG A 549 8.61 -16.51 1.49
CA ARG A 549 7.57 -15.57 1.05
C ARG A 549 6.21 -15.96 1.61
N ASN A 550 5.81 -17.22 1.40
CA ASN A 550 4.51 -17.72 1.86
C ASN A 550 4.39 -17.68 3.39
N LEU A 551 5.47 -17.99 4.10
CA LEU A 551 5.51 -17.98 5.56
C LEU A 551 5.38 -16.55 6.12
N ILE A 552 6.01 -15.54 5.48
CA ILE A 552 5.85 -14.13 5.87
C ILE A 552 4.41 -13.67 5.64
N ILE A 553 3.82 -14.01 4.49
CA ILE A 553 2.41 -13.67 4.21
C ILE A 553 1.48 -14.34 5.23
N GLN A 554 1.72 -15.61 5.57
CA GLN A 554 0.93 -16.31 6.58
C GLN A 554 1.08 -15.66 7.97
N ASN A 555 2.29 -15.25 8.36
CA ASN A 555 2.49 -14.53 9.61
C ASN A 555 1.71 -13.20 9.62
N GLY A 556 1.70 -12.44 8.53
CA GLY A 556 0.89 -11.23 8.41
C GLY A 556 -0.62 -11.48 8.54
N TYR A 557 -1.11 -12.62 8.01
CA TYR A 557 -2.50 -13.05 8.18
C TYR A 557 -2.80 -13.35 9.66
N ASP A 558 -1.89 -14.02 10.36
CA ASP A 558 -2.04 -14.34 11.78
C ASP A 558 -1.93 -13.09 12.67
N VAL A 559 -1.10 -12.11 12.29
CA VAL A 559 -1.07 -10.78 12.94
C VAL A 559 -2.45 -10.12 12.85
N ALA A 560 -3.06 -10.11 11.66
CA ALA A 560 -4.33 -9.44 11.42
C ALA A 560 -5.51 -10.11 12.15
N THR A 561 -5.48 -11.43 12.30
CA THR A 561 -6.54 -12.23 12.92
C THR A 561 -6.29 -12.59 14.38
N MET A 562 -5.18 -12.11 14.97
CA MET A 562 -4.71 -12.57 16.29
C MET A 562 -4.60 -14.11 16.36
N GLY A 563 -4.06 -14.71 15.29
CA GLY A 563 -3.96 -16.15 15.06
C GLY A 563 -5.32 -16.82 14.94
N ASN A 564 -6.23 -16.31 14.10
CA ASN A 564 -7.63 -16.73 14.02
C ASN A 564 -8.34 -16.74 15.40
N GLY A 565 -8.07 -15.72 16.22
CA GLY A 565 -8.60 -15.59 17.57
C GLY A 565 -8.02 -16.57 18.59
N THR A 566 -6.93 -17.28 18.28
CA THR A 566 -6.24 -18.15 19.26
C THR A 566 -5.47 -17.36 20.31
N VAL A 567 -4.89 -16.22 19.94
CA VAL A 567 -4.21 -15.31 20.88
C VAL A 567 -5.24 -14.52 21.67
N ASP A 568 -6.34 -14.11 21.02
CA ASP A 568 -7.44 -13.41 21.68
C ASP A 568 -8.77 -13.73 20.99
N ALA A 569 -9.62 -14.50 21.67
CA ALA A 569 -10.92 -14.93 21.12
C ALA A 569 -11.92 -13.77 20.97
N GLU A 570 -11.71 -12.64 21.65
CA GLU A 570 -12.57 -11.46 21.58
C GLU A 570 -12.15 -10.48 20.46
N TRP A 571 -11.05 -10.76 19.75
CA TRP A 571 -10.48 -9.83 18.78
C TRP A 571 -11.49 -9.35 17.73
N VAL A 572 -12.25 -10.26 17.12
CA VAL A 572 -13.24 -9.90 16.08
C VAL A 572 -14.37 -9.02 16.66
N THR A 573 -14.79 -9.28 17.90
CA THR A 573 -15.74 -8.42 18.63
C THR A 573 -15.16 -7.02 18.81
N CYS A 574 -13.93 -6.92 19.29
CA CYS A 574 -13.29 -5.63 19.55
C CYS A 574 -12.96 -4.84 18.29
N LEU A 575 -12.63 -5.53 17.20
CA LEU A 575 -12.52 -4.94 15.87
C LEU A 575 -13.87 -4.36 15.42
N GLY A 576 -14.97 -5.11 15.59
CA GLY A 576 -16.32 -4.64 15.28
C GLY A 576 -16.72 -3.41 16.10
N CYS A 577 -16.37 -3.38 17.38
CA CYS A 577 -16.56 -2.22 18.25
C CYS A 577 -15.78 -0.99 17.78
N ALA A 578 -14.51 -1.17 17.36
CA ALA A 578 -13.71 -0.08 16.80
C ALA A 578 -14.33 0.48 15.50
N VAL A 579 -14.83 -0.39 14.63
CA VAL A 579 -15.51 0.01 13.38
C VAL A 579 -16.78 0.81 13.66
N LEU A 580 -17.58 0.41 14.65
CA LEU A 580 -18.85 1.05 14.97
C LEU A 580 -18.73 2.29 15.87
N SER A 581 -17.57 2.53 16.51
CA SER A 581 -17.39 3.57 17.53
C SER A 581 -17.93 4.94 17.11
N ARG A 582 -17.44 5.49 15.99
CA ARG A 582 -17.87 6.82 15.52
C ARG A 582 -19.31 6.86 15.02
N SER A 583 -19.81 5.73 14.52
CA SER A 583 -21.21 5.58 14.12
C SER A 583 -22.14 5.73 15.33
N TRP A 584 -21.80 5.10 16.45
CA TRP A 584 -22.56 5.25 17.69
C TRP A 584 -22.55 6.68 18.21
N ASP A 585 -21.40 7.34 18.19
CA ASP A 585 -21.27 8.74 18.60
C ASP A 585 -22.18 9.66 17.77
N ARG A 586 -22.16 9.53 16.43
CA ARG A 586 -23.01 10.36 15.53
C ARG A 586 -24.50 10.08 15.65
N THR A 587 -24.86 8.84 15.98
CA THR A 587 -26.27 8.41 16.05
C THR A 587 -26.82 8.43 17.47
N GLU A 588 -26.04 8.91 18.44
CA GLU A 588 -26.35 8.90 19.88
C GLU A 588 -26.76 7.50 20.39
N THR A 589 -26.18 6.46 19.79
CA THR A 589 -26.42 5.07 20.20
C THR A 589 -25.54 4.75 21.40
N ALA A 590 -26.12 4.15 22.44
CA ALA A 590 -25.35 3.73 23.61
C ALA A 590 -24.32 2.66 23.22
N VAL A 591 -23.07 2.86 23.65
CA VAL A 591 -21.98 1.89 23.45
C VAL A 591 -22.27 0.63 24.28
N PRO A 592 -22.31 -0.57 23.67
CA PRO A 592 -22.56 -1.81 24.41
C PRO A 592 -21.45 -2.14 25.41
N ASP A 593 -21.80 -2.79 26.54
CA ASP A 593 -20.84 -3.18 27.58
C ASP A 593 -19.69 -4.05 27.05
N ALA A 594 -19.96 -4.93 26.08
CA ALA A 594 -18.94 -5.73 25.42
C ALA A 594 -17.88 -4.85 24.73
N CYS A 595 -18.30 -3.74 24.13
CA CYS A 595 -17.41 -2.78 23.49
C CYS A 595 -16.68 -1.90 24.49
N THR A 596 -17.31 -1.55 25.61
CA THR A 596 -16.61 -0.87 26.71
C THR A 596 -15.44 -1.71 27.25
N LYS A 597 -15.61 -3.04 27.37
CA LYS A 597 -14.50 -3.97 27.73
C LYS A 597 -13.41 -4.00 26.66
N CYS A 598 -13.79 -4.04 25.39
CA CYS A 598 -12.84 -3.96 24.28
C CYS A 598 -12.01 -2.67 24.33
N PHE A 599 -12.65 -1.53 24.58
CA PHE A 599 -11.94 -0.26 24.70
C PHE A 599 -11.03 -0.22 25.93
N GLN A 600 -11.45 -0.77 27.08
CA GLN A 600 -10.56 -0.91 28.24
C GLN A 600 -9.32 -1.77 27.97
N LYS A 601 -9.44 -2.77 27.10
CA LYS A 601 -8.37 -3.73 26.77
C LYS A 601 -7.39 -3.18 25.73
N TYR A 602 -7.91 -2.55 24.69
CA TYR A 602 -7.14 -2.17 23.50
C TYR A 602 -6.78 -0.69 23.43
N CYS A 603 -7.55 0.19 24.07
CA CYS A 603 -7.26 1.62 24.01
C CYS A 603 -6.07 1.97 24.88
N TRP A 604 -5.15 2.75 24.34
CA TRP A 604 -4.20 3.46 25.17
C TRP A 604 -4.95 4.47 26.04
N ASN A 605 -4.69 4.40 27.35
CA ASN A 605 -5.45 5.13 28.37
C ASN A 605 -4.79 6.46 28.80
N GLY A 606 -3.73 6.89 28.12
CA GLY A 606 -2.98 8.10 28.46
C GLY A 606 -1.80 7.89 29.41
N SER A 607 -1.56 6.66 29.91
CA SER A 607 -0.40 6.39 30.77
C SER A 607 0.92 6.57 30.01
N LEU A 608 1.95 7.08 30.68
CA LEU A 608 3.27 7.33 30.11
C LEU A 608 4.37 6.55 30.85
N ASN A 609 5.36 6.09 30.09
CA ASN A 609 6.64 5.58 30.59
C ASN A 609 7.75 5.89 29.58
N SER A 610 8.28 7.11 29.64
CA SER A 610 9.27 7.61 28.67
C SER A 610 10.70 7.14 28.94
N THR A 611 10.92 6.20 29.88
CA THR A 611 12.26 5.65 30.16
C THR A 611 12.78 4.82 28.99
N VAL A 612 14.10 4.81 28.74
CA VAL A 612 14.67 4.03 27.63
C VAL A 612 14.34 2.54 27.82
N PRO A 613 13.60 1.91 26.89
CA PRO A 613 13.22 0.50 27.00
C PRO A 613 14.42 -0.42 26.75
N ALA A 614 14.31 -1.68 27.19
CA ALA A 614 15.20 -2.73 26.71
C ALA A 614 14.99 -3.00 25.21
N ASN A 615 15.97 -3.62 24.55
CA ASN A 615 15.85 -3.94 23.13
C ASN A 615 14.64 -4.86 22.88
N TYR A 616 13.77 -4.44 21.96
CA TYR A 616 12.54 -5.15 21.67
C TYR A 616 12.81 -6.35 20.76
N ASN A 617 12.79 -7.55 21.36
CA ASN A 617 12.93 -8.83 20.66
C ASN A 617 11.83 -9.81 21.12
N PRO A 618 10.64 -9.77 20.51
CA PRO A 618 9.50 -10.58 20.92
C PRO A 618 9.65 -12.06 20.57
N GLU A 619 9.07 -12.93 21.42
CA GLU A 619 8.86 -14.36 21.13
C GLU A 619 7.61 -14.60 20.28
N PHE A 620 7.46 -15.83 19.76
CA PHE A 620 6.27 -16.23 19.01
C PHE A 620 5.00 -16.16 19.86
N LYS A 621 3.94 -15.59 19.27
CA LYS A 621 2.65 -15.41 19.94
C LYS A 621 1.76 -16.65 19.91
N VAL A 622 1.92 -17.53 18.93
CA VAL A 622 1.15 -18.78 18.83
C VAL A 622 1.95 -19.91 19.46
N ALA A 623 1.38 -20.52 20.51
CA ALA A 623 2.02 -21.62 21.23
C ALA A 623 2.26 -22.83 20.30
N GLY A 624 3.45 -23.44 20.38
CA GLY A 624 3.79 -24.61 19.58
C GLY A 624 4.21 -24.30 18.14
N ALA A 625 4.26 -23.03 17.73
CA ALA A 625 5.03 -22.60 16.59
C ALA A 625 6.52 -22.82 16.90
N ALA A 626 6.99 -24.05 16.72
CA ALA A 626 8.41 -24.34 16.80
C ALA A 626 9.11 -23.54 15.70
N ALA A 627 10.28 -22.99 16.00
CA ALA A 627 11.20 -22.52 14.98
C ALA A 627 11.55 -23.72 14.09
N GLU A 628 10.80 -23.95 13.01
CA GLU A 628 11.38 -24.66 11.89
C GLU A 628 12.64 -23.88 11.55
N LYS A 629 13.79 -24.54 11.71
CA LYS A 629 15.05 -24.01 11.23
C LYS A 629 14.88 -23.78 9.73
N SER A 630 14.48 -22.57 9.34
CA SER A 630 14.62 -22.10 7.98
C SER A 630 16.12 -22.12 7.71
N GLY A 631 16.61 -23.23 7.14
CA GLY A 631 17.98 -23.35 6.69
C GLY A 631 18.24 -22.21 5.72
N GLY A 632 18.97 -21.19 6.16
CA GLY A 632 19.30 -20.02 5.34
C GLY A 632 19.01 -18.66 5.96
N GLY A 633 18.42 -18.57 7.16
CA GLY A 633 18.34 -17.30 7.89
C GLY A 633 19.74 -16.78 8.20
N LYS A 634 20.26 -15.88 7.37
CA LYS A 634 21.48 -15.13 7.69
C LYS A 634 21.17 -14.33 8.96
N VAL A 635 21.67 -14.82 10.09
CA VAL A 635 21.78 -14.03 11.31
C VAL A 635 22.59 -12.80 10.93
N VAL A 636 21.95 -11.64 10.84
CA VAL A 636 22.63 -10.39 10.52
C VAL A 636 23.57 -10.08 11.69
N PRO A 637 24.89 -9.99 11.46
CA PRO A 637 25.80 -9.57 12.51
C PRO A 637 25.49 -8.12 12.89
N ALA A 638 25.56 -7.84 14.19
CA ALA A 638 25.17 -6.62 14.92
C ALA A 638 25.85 -5.29 14.49
N LYS A 639 26.38 -5.17 13.27
CA LYS A 639 27.19 -4.03 12.82
C LYS A 639 26.56 -3.13 11.76
N VAL A 640 25.32 -3.38 11.33
CA VAL A 640 24.66 -2.55 10.27
C VAL A 640 23.59 -1.59 10.82
N ALA A 641 23.19 -1.71 12.09
CA ALA A 641 22.10 -0.90 12.67
C ALA A 641 22.50 0.53 13.14
N ALA A 642 23.78 0.91 13.03
CA ALA A 642 24.28 2.12 13.70
C ALA A 642 23.99 3.47 13.00
N VAL A 643 23.44 3.48 11.78
CA VAL A 643 23.34 4.74 10.99
C VAL A 643 22.00 5.46 11.13
N VAL A 644 20.90 4.78 11.45
CA VAL A 644 19.58 5.44 11.62
C VAL A 644 19.43 6.07 13.01
N VAL A 645 20.05 5.47 14.04
CA VAL A 645 19.98 5.97 15.43
C VAL A 645 20.83 7.24 15.64
N GLY A 646 21.89 7.42 14.85
CA GLY A 646 22.87 8.50 15.05
C GLY A 646 22.37 9.93 14.79
N VAL A 647 21.31 10.10 13.99
CA VAL A 647 20.74 11.42 13.70
C VAL A 647 19.69 11.83 14.76
N VAL A 648 19.06 10.86 15.42
CA VAL A 648 17.95 11.10 16.36
C VAL A 648 18.42 11.67 17.71
N VAL A 649 19.65 11.39 18.16
CA VAL A 649 20.15 11.89 19.45
C VAL A 649 20.85 13.26 19.33
N GLY A 650 21.39 13.61 18.16
CA GLY A 650 22.13 14.87 17.98
C GLY A 650 21.25 16.12 17.80
N GLY A 651 20.04 15.96 17.24
CA GLY A 651 19.13 17.08 16.95
C GLY A 651 18.28 17.56 18.13
N LEU A 652 18.14 16.76 19.18
CA LEU A 652 17.29 17.06 20.35
C LEU A 652 18.05 17.74 21.51
N MET A 653 19.33 18.07 21.34
CA MET A 653 20.14 18.77 22.36
C MET A 653 20.59 20.19 21.98
N MET A 654 20.06 20.77 20.90
CA MET A 654 20.25 22.21 20.60
C MET A 654 18.98 22.87 20.09
N VAL A 655 18.01 23.09 21.00
CA VAL A 655 17.21 24.32 21.12
C VAL A 655 16.93 24.56 22.61
#